data_AF-A0A9R1NQT1-F1
#
_entry.id   AF-A0A9R1NQT1-F1
#
_cell.length_a   1.000
_cell.length_b   1.000
_cell.length_c   1.000
_cell.angle_alpha   90.00
_cell.angle_beta   90.00
_cell.angle_gamma   90.00
#
_symmetry.space_group_name_H-M   'P 1'
#
loop_
_entity.id
_entity.type
_entity.pdbx_description
1 polymer ?
#
loop_
_entity_poly.entity_id
_entity_poly.type
_entity_poly.pdbx_seq_one_letter_code
_entity_poly.pdbx_strand_id
1 'polypeptide(L)'
;MEPLQWCFTVLIVISSLRPPMATGDTYATVCGKTGKYKANSTYQQNVQSVTKYLFNEATFSGGNGFATRTEGTDPDRVYGLGICRGDTPDNVTCYECLSSASVEASTLCPDDKDATLFYDGCTVRFSDQDFLSFSFWPWYNEPEVVLNNTNTVNPAAVASSFDVLVDTLMNKTAEHAAAASDAPQKKVATGEALFDGSDPQTKIYSLAQCTPDLTYGGCKNCLRFVMDEMALTRVPGAQGQRVAGVRCNVRFEVYPFYIGEAMVRIEGTPAPSPAPSKSRLAAPPAPPNPASPPSKGGIKNKIWLVAVSVSLVLLLCCILLAIIWTQSRRLHKRILRSQSQEVFPPSTEEAIMLWRMEEGRSELSMFEFSQVIDATNNFSEGNKLGEGGFGRVYKGQLPNGLEIAVKRLAQHSGQGLNEFKTEIHLIAKLQHTNLVRLLGYCIEGEEKILIYEYMSNKSLDFFIFDTTRGALLNWNRRRHIIEGVAQGLLYLHKHSRLRVIHRDLKASNILLDENMNPRISDFGLARIFGSNESHANTSRVVGTHGYMAPEYASEGQFSIKSDVFSFGVLLLEIISGKRNNGFHQTGNRGNLLGYVWLLWTRENWCELIDPCLDVKHPNMEIMRFINVGLMCVQDDAVDRPTISDAISLLMNESTSLPDPKKPAYFRNKGEDPKLEEQYSVNQMVDS
;
A
#
# COMPACT_ATOMS: atom_id res chain seq x y z
N MET A 1 -60.54 20.71 -36.46
CA MET A 1 -59.41 19.78 -36.66
C MET A 1 -58.22 20.32 -35.89
N GLU A 2 -58.24 20.12 -34.58
CA GLU A 2 -57.07 20.19 -33.71
C GLU A 2 -56.93 18.79 -33.14
N PRO A 3 -55.94 18.02 -33.63
CA PRO A 3 -55.00 17.42 -32.69
C PRO A 3 -53.67 17.11 -33.38
N LEU A 4 -52.67 17.98 -33.28
CA LEU A 4 -51.28 17.62 -33.62
C LEU A 4 -50.24 18.48 -32.91
N GLN A 5 -50.64 19.58 -32.29
CA GLN A 5 -49.73 20.46 -31.57
C GLN A 5 -49.42 20.02 -30.13
N TRP A 6 -50.19 19.07 -29.56
CA TRP A 6 -50.01 18.59 -28.19
C TRP A 6 -49.08 17.37 -28.05
N CYS A 7 -48.78 16.65 -29.14
CA CYS A 7 -47.89 15.49 -29.06
C CYS A 7 -46.39 15.89 -29.05
N PHE A 8 -46.03 17.02 -29.66
CA PHE A 8 -44.63 17.46 -29.72
C PHE A 8 -44.13 18.15 -28.46
N THR A 9 -45.01 18.82 -27.70
CA THR A 9 -44.64 19.44 -26.43
C THR A 9 -44.50 18.44 -25.29
N VAL A 10 -45.22 17.31 -25.32
CA VAL A 10 -45.07 16.27 -24.29
C VAL A 10 -43.82 15.39 -24.51
N LEU A 11 -43.42 15.14 -25.76
CA LEU A 11 -42.21 14.36 -26.06
C LEU A 11 -40.89 15.11 -25.81
N ILE A 12 -40.88 16.44 -25.90
CA ILE A 12 -39.69 17.26 -25.57
C ILE A 12 -39.53 17.44 -24.05
N VAL A 13 -40.63 17.40 -23.28
CA VAL A 13 -40.57 17.47 -21.80
C VAL A 13 -40.19 16.12 -21.17
N ILE A 14 -40.44 14.99 -21.85
CA ILE A 14 -40.00 13.67 -21.35
C ILE A 14 -38.54 13.35 -21.75
N SER A 15 -37.99 13.92 -22.83
CA SER A 15 -36.56 13.77 -23.19
C SER A 15 -35.63 14.74 -22.47
N SER A 16 -36.18 15.72 -21.76
CA SER A 16 -35.42 16.68 -20.93
C SER A 16 -35.44 16.36 -19.43
N LEU A 17 -36.07 15.26 -19.02
CA LEU A 17 -35.74 14.58 -17.76
C LEU A 17 -34.52 13.67 -17.99
N ARG A 18 -33.38 14.28 -18.33
CA ARG A 18 -32.12 13.72 -17.83
C ARG A 18 -32.12 13.99 -16.33
N PRO A 19 -31.79 13.01 -15.47
CA PRO A 19 -31.42 13.34 -14.10
C PRO A 19 -30.31 14.40 -14.17
N PRO A 20 -30.22 15.32 -13.19
CA PRO A 20 -29.22 16.38 -13.21
C PRO A 20 -27.83 15.75 -13.31
N MET A 21 -27.24 15.79 -14.52
CA MET A 21 -25.81 15.56 -14.72
C MET A 21 -25.11 16.83 -14.29
N ALA A 22 -24.59 16.86 -13.07
CA ALA A 22 -23.56 17.83 -12.69
C ALA A 22 -22.76 17.38 -11.46
N THR A 23 -22.04 16.26 -11.54
CA THR A 23 -20.77 16.06 -10.80
C THR A 23 -19.90 15.15 -11.67
N GLY A 24 -18.63 15.50 -11.91
CA GLY A 24 -17.78 14.88 -12.96
C GLY A 24 -17.61 13.35 -12.87
N ASP A 25 -17.01 12.75 -13.90
CA ASP A 25 -16.75 11.31 -13.96
C ASP A 25 -16.00 10.81 -12.71
N THR A 26 -16.38 9.63 -12.21
CA THR A 26 -15.60 8.91 -11.19
C THR A 26 -14.16 8.74 -11.67
N TYR A 27 -13.19 9.10 -10.82
CA TYR A 27 -11.77 8.90 -11.16
C TYR A 27 -11.30 7.49 -10.82
N ALA A 28 -12.03 6.76 -9.95
CA ALA A 28 -11.77 5.37 -9.63
C ALA A 28 -13.01 4.66 -9.09
N THR A 29 -13.20 3.41 -9.53
CA THR A 29 -14.26 2.52 -9.05
C THR A 29 -13.68 1.17 -8.70
N VAL A 30 -14.04 0.61 -7.55
CA VAL A 30 -13.61 -0.70 -7.07
C VAL A 30 -14.85 -1.53 -6.75
N CYS A 31 -14.98 -2.71 -7.36
CA CYS A 31 -16.11 -3.62 -7.19
C CYS A 31 -15.65 -5.04 -6.81
N GLY A 32 -16.51 -5.82 -6.14
CA GLY A 32 -16.50 -7.28 -6.26
C GLY A 32 -15.50 -8.06 -5.38
N LYS A 33 -15.23 -7.62 -4.14
CA LYS A 33 -14.37 -8.38 -3.21
C LYS A 33 -15.06 -9.56 -2.52
N THR A 34 -16.39 -9.59 -2.44
CA THR A 34 -17.14 -10.47 -1.52
C THR A 34 -18.30 -11.22 -2.18
N GLY A 35 -18.42 -11.13 -3.51
CA GLY A 35 -19.43 -11.82 -4.31
C GLY A 35 -20.59 -10.92 -4.76
N LYS A 36 -21.60 -11.54 -5.36
CA LYS A 36 -22.77 -10.84 -5.91
C LYS A 36 -24.05 -11.12 -5.11
N TYR A 37 -24.92 -10.13 -5.00
CA TYR A 37 -26.28 -10.30 -4.51
C TYR A 37 -27.24 -10.60 -5.66
N LYS A 38 -28.42 -11.14 -5.36
CA LYS A 38 -29.47 -11.37 -6.38
C LYS A 38 -30.31 -10.11 -6.56
N ALA A 39 -30.75 -9.85 -7.80
CA ALA A 39 -31.74 -8.81 -8.05
C ALA A 39 -33.02 -9.04 -7.21
N ASN A 40 -33.58 -7.96 -6.67
CA ASN A 40 -34.70 -7.91 -5.73
C ASN A 40 -34.49 -8.66 -4.40
N SER A 41 -33.24 -8.92 -4.00
CA SER A 41 -32.91 -9.52 -2.70
C SER A 41 -33.06 -8.54 -1.54
N THR A 42 -33.15 -9.09 -0.32
CA THR A 42 -33.10 -8.32 0.93
C THR A 42 -31.80 -7.52 1.02
N TYR A 43 -30.64 -8.10 0.65
CA TYR A 43 -29.38 -7.37 0.53
C TYR A 43 -29.48 -6.12 -0.35
N GLN A 44 -30.08 -6.23 -1.55
CA GLN A 44 -30.25 -5.07 -2.44
C GLN A 44 -31.11 -3.98 -1.79
N GLN A 45 -32.19 -4.34 -1.10
CA GLN A 45 -33.03 -3.39 -0.36
C GLN A 45 -32.23 -2.71 0.76
N ASN A 46 -31.39 -3.46 1.48
CA ASN A 46 -30.52 -2.92 2.51
C ASN A 46 -29.48 -1.96 1.92
N VAL A 47 -28.87 -2.25 0.76
CA VAL A 47 -27.96 -1.33 0.06
C VAL A 47 -28.67 -0.03 -0.31
N GLN A 48 -29.88 -0.09 -0.85
CA GLN A 48 -30.68 1.09 -1.20
C GLN A 48 -31.03 1.94 0.04
N SER A 49 -31.38 1.29 1.15
CA SER A 49 -31.70 1.95 2.42
C SER A 49 -30.47 2.62 3.04
N VAL A 50 -29.35 1.89 3.08
CA VAL A 50 -28.05 2.39 3.58
C VAL A 50 -27.60 3.59 2.75
N THR A 51 -27.49 3.46 1.43
CA THR A 51 -27.01 4.56 0.57
C THR A 51 -27.91 5.78 0.65
N LYS A 52 -29.23 5.59 0.71
CA LYS A 52 -30.19 6.68 0.95
C LYS A 52 -29.96 7.39 2.27
N TYR A 53 -29.68 6.66 3.33
CA TYR A 53 -29.36 7.28 4.61
C TYR A 53 -28.06 8.08 4.53
N LEU A 54 -27.01 7.52 3.91
CA LEU A 54 -25.69 8.17 3.86
C LEU A 54 -25.74 9.58 3.28
N PHE A 55 -26.39 9.76 2.11
CA PHE A 55 -26.43 11.08 1.48
C PHE A 55 -27.37 12.06 2.18
N ASN A 56 -28.37 11.61 2.93
CA ASN A 56 -29.25 12.49 3.72
C ASN A 56 -28.59 12.90 5.05
N GLU A 57 -28.00 11.94 5.76
CA GLU A 57 -27.44 12.17 7.08
C GLU A 57 -26.15 13.00 7.01
N ALA A 58 -25.29 12.70 6.02
CA ALA A 58 -24.07 13.46 5.79
C ALA A 58 -24.35 14.95 5.52
N THR A 59 -25.53 15.30 4.98
CA THR A 59 -25.82 16.64 4.45
C THR A 59 -26.76 17.45 5.33
N PHE A 60 -27.84 16.86 5.86
CA PHE A 60 -28.92 17.60 6.50
C PHE A 60 -29.03 17.39 8.02
N SER A 61 -28.44 16.31 8.56
CA SER A 61 -28.59 15.94 9.99
C SER A 61 -27.38 16.33 10.86
N GLY A 62 -26.57 17.29 10.41
CA GLY A 62 -25.35 17.69 11.11
C GLY A 62 -24.17 16.73 10.92
N GLY A 63 -24.24 15.81 9.93
CA GLY A 63 -23.16 14.88 9.60
C GLY A 63 -21.89 15.53 9.01
N ASN A 64 -21.90 16.84 8.73
CA ASN A 64 -20.75 17.61 8.23
C ASN A 64 -20.04 16.99 7.03
N GLY A 65 -20.83 16.44 6.10
CA GLY A 65 -20.35 15.75 4.91
C GLY A 65 -19.87 14.33 5.18
N PHE A 66 -20.22 13.70 6.30
CA PHE A 66 -19.87 12.33 6.63
C PHE A 66 -21.03 11.57 7.27
N ALA A 67 -21.21 10.31 6.89
CA ALA A 67 -22.14 9.40 7.55
C ALA A 67 -21.70 7.95 7.41
N THR A 68 -22.13 7.12 8.36
CA THR A 68 -21.99 5.66 8.33
C THR A 68 -23.30 4.99 8.73
N ARG A 69 -23.59 3.81 8.19
CA ARG A 69 -24.75 3.02 8.61
C ARG A 69 -24.49 1.52 8.44
N THR A 70 -25.05 0.74 9.34
CA THR A 70 -25.16 -0.71 9.20
C THR A 70 -26.64 -1.09 9.18
N GLU A 71 -27.04 -1.97 8.27
CA GLU A 71 -28.43 -2.41 8.13
C GLU A 71 -28.52 -3.88 7.80
N GLY A 72 -29.55 -4.55 8.34
CA GLY A 72 -29.78 -5.98 8.13
C GLY A 72 -28.98 -6.90 9.06
N THR A 73 -29.18 -8.20 8.87
CA THR A 73 -28.51 -9.29 9.59
C THR A 73 -27.91 -10.27 8.59
N ASP A 74 -26.90 -11.04 9.00
CA ASP A 74 -26.27 -12.03 8.13
C ASP A 74 -27.32 -13.01 7.56
N PRO A 75 -27.31 -13.32 6.24
CA PRO A 75 -26.29 -12.97 5.24
C PRO A 75 -26.57 -11.67 4.46
N ASP A 76 -27.59 -10.91 4.84
CA ASP A 76 -28.08 -9.69 4.15
C ASP A 76 -27.57 -8.37 4.78
N ARG A 77 -26.62 -8.45 5.72
CA ARG A 77 -26.08 -7.26 6.42
C ARG A 77 -25.24 -6.40 5.47
N VAL A 78 -25.44 -5.09 5.51
CA VAL A 78 -24.71 -4.09 4.73
C VAL A 78 -24.10 -3.05 5.66
N TYR A 79 -22.81 -2.79 5.49
CA TYR A 79 -22.09 -1.66 6.07
C TYR A 79 -21.92 -0.59 4.99
N GLY A 80 -22.10 0.68 5.34
CA GLY A 80 -21.99 1.79 4.41
C GLY A 80 -21.32 3.02 5.00
N LEU A 81 -20.60 3.74 4.16
CA LEU A 81 -19.90 4.98 4.47
C LEU A 81 -20.01 5.96 3.29
N GLY A 82 -20.33 7.21 3.60
CA GLY A 82 -20.32 8.31 2.64
C GLY A 82 -19.55 9.48 3.20
N ILE A 83 -18.63 10.06 2.42
CA ILE A 83 -17.87 11.25 2.80
C ILE A 83 -17.74 12.23 1.64
N CYS A 84 -17.98 13.51 1.88
CA CYS A 84 -17.74 14.62 0.96
C CYS A 84 -16.37 15.23 1.22
N ARG A 85 -15.78 15.83 0.18
CA ARG A 85 -14.52 16.55 0.31
C ARG A 85 -14.69 17.74 1.25
N GLY A 86 -13.66 18.00 2.05
CA GLY A 86 -13.80 18.93 3.16
C GLY A 86 -14.14 20.37 2.75
N ASP A 87 -13.68 20.80 1.58
CA ASP A 87 -13.88 22.11 0.96
C ASP A 87 -15.17 22.22 0.12
N THR A 88 -16.05 21.20 0.12
CA THR A 88 -17.34 21.29 -0.58
C THR A 88 -18.13 22.51 -0.07
N PRO A 89 -18.61 23.40 -0.98
CA PRO A 89 -19.06 24.75 -0.62
C PRO A 89 -20.38 24.79 0.14
N ASP A 90 -21.25 23.80 -0.08
CA ASP A 90 -22.56 23.72 0.54
C ASP A 90 -23.08 22.27 0.61
N ASN A 91 -24.14 22.06 1.39
CA ASN A 91 -24.72 20.74 1.60
C ASN A 91 -25.42 20.19 0.35
N VAL A 92 -25.83 21.04 -0.60
CA VAL A 92 -26.48 20.62 -1.85
C VAL A 92 -25.45 19.94 -2.75
N THR A 93 -24.27 20.53 -2.91
CA THR A 93 -23.18 19.94 -3.69
C THR A 93 -22.73 18.60 -3.10
N CYS A 94 -22.66 18.50 -1.77
CA CYS A 94 -22.34 17.24 -1.08
C CYS A 94 -23.43 16.18 -1.31
N TYR A 95 -24.71 16.58 -1.20
CA TYR A 95 -25.86 15.72 -1.47
C TYR A 95 -25.86 15.20 -2.90
N GLU A 96 -25.67 16.07 -3.88
CA GLU A 96 -25.65 15.71 -5.30
C GLU A 96 -24.52 14.72 -5.61
N CYS A 97 -23.32 14.93 -5.05
CA CYS A 97 -22.22 14.00 -5.23
C CYS A 97 -22.53 12.62 -4.61
N LEU A 98 -22.92 12.57 -3.33
CA LEU A 98 -23.16 11.29 -2.64
C LEU A 98 -24.36 10.54 -3.22
N SER A 99 -25.43 11.25 -3.60
CA SER A 99 -26.61 10.64 -4.21
C SER A 99 -26.31 10.12 -5.61
N SER A 100 -25.58 10.87 -6.45
CA SER A 100 -25.17 10.42 -7.79
C SER A 100 -24.24 9.22 -7.70
N ALA A 101 -23.21 9.28 -6.85
CA ALA A 101 -22.31 8.15 -6.60
C ALA A 101 -23.07 6.91 -6.12
N SER A 102 -24.06 7.07 -5.24
CA SER A 102 -24.88 5.95 -4.75
C SER A 102 -25.71 5.30 -5.87
N VAL A 103 -26.28 6.09 -6.77
CA VAL A 103 -27.07 5.59 -7.91
C VAL A 103 -26.15 4.93 -8.95
N GLU A 104 -25.03 5.57 -9.28
CA GLU A 104 -24.06 5.07 -10.26
C GLU A 104 -23.36 3.79 -9.79
N ALA A 105 -23.24 3.58 -8.47
CA ALA A 105 -22.69 2.34 -7.92
C ALA A 105 -23.40 1.08 -8.43
N SER A 106 -24.73 1.14 -8.60
CA SER A 106 -25.50 0.01 -9.16
C SER A 106 -25.23 -0.23 -10.65
N THR A 107 -24.78 0.81 -11.38
CA THR A 107 -24.48 0.73 -12.81
C THR A 107 -23.03 0.28 -13.05
N LEU A 108 -22.11 0.81 -12.25
CA LEU A 108 -20.67 0.56 -12.38
C LEU A 108 -20.23 -0.75 -11.69
N CYS A 109 -20.89 -1.13 -10.59
CA CYS A 109 -20.68 -2.37 -9.86
C CYS A 109 -21.98 -3.21 -9.82
N PRO A 110 -22.44 -3.74 -10.97
CA PRO A 110 -23.73 -4.40 -11.06
C PRO A 110 -23.77 -5.65 -10.18
N ASP A 111 -24.71 -5.64 -9.24
CA ASP A 111 -25.01 -6.71 -8.28
C ASP A 111 -23.86 -7.07 -7.32
N ASP A 112 -22.79 -6.28 -7.23
CA ASP A 112 -21.68 -6.60 -6.33
C ASP A 112 -22.03 -6.26 -4.88
N LYS A 113 -21.71 -7.16 -3.94
CA LYS A 113 -21.92 -6.93 -2.50
C LYS A 113 -20.98 -5.89 -1.93
N ASP A 114 -19.83 -5.66 -2.57
CA ASP A 114 -18.81 -4.69 -2.18
C ASP A 114 -18.55 -3.73 -3.34
N ALA A 115 -18.75 -2.43 -3.10
CA ALA A 115 -18.49 -1.39 -4.07
C ALA A 115 -17.93 -0.13 -3.41
N THR A 116 -16.98 0.54 -4.07
CA THR A 116 -16.43 1.84 -3.67
C THR A 116 -16.25 2.74 -4.87
N LEU A 117 -16.84 3.93 -4.82
CA LEU A 117 -16.76 4.92 -5.88
C LEU A 117 -16.07 6.18 -5.35
N PHE A 118 -15.04 6.61 -6.07
CA PHE A 118 -14.25 7.79 -5.75
C PHE A 118 -14.51 8.91 -6.78
N TYR A 119 -15.28 9.92 -6.35
CA TYR A 119 -15.46 11.17 -7.08
C TYR A 119 -14.53 12.24 -6.52
N ASP A 120 -14.26 13.27 -7.32
CA ASP A 120 -13.42 14.38 -6.87
C ASP A 120 -14.03 15.11 -5.66
N GLY A 121 -15.37 15.12 -5.56
CA GLY A 121 -16.12 15.77 -4.50
C GLY A 121 -16.58 14.86 -3.35
N CYS A 122 -16.56 13.53 -3.52
CA CYS A 122 -17.05 12.61 -2.49
C CYS A 122 -16.60 11.15 -2.71
N THR A 123 -16.80 10.31 -1.70
CA THR A 123 -16.57 8.87 -1.76
C THR A 123 -17.74 8.14 -1.11
N VAL A 124 -18.21 7.06 -1.76
CA VAL A 124 -19.25 6.17 -1.23
C VAL A 124 -18.71 4.74 -1.25
N ARG A 125 -18.87 4.02 -0.14
CA ARG A 125 -18.59 2.58 -0.03
C ARG A 125 -19.74 1.85 0.64
N PHE A 126 -20.08 0.68 0.12
CA PHE A 126 -20.87 -0.31 0.83
C PHE A 126 -20.24 -1.70 0.70
N SER A 127 -20.44 -2.55 1.70
CA SER A 127 -19.91 -3.92 1.74
C SER A 127 -20.72 -4.78 2.70
N ASP A 128 -20.71 -6.10 2.49
CA ASP A 128 -21.22 -7.10 3.44
C ASP A 128 -20.21 -7.43 4.54
N GLN A 129 -18.96 -6.94 4.39
CA GLN A 129 -17.91 -7.06 5.39
C GLN A 129 -17.84 -5.81 6.26
N ASP A 130 -17.54 -6.00 7.55
CA ASP A 130 -17.42 -4.89 8.50
C ASP A 130 -16.11 -4.11 8.31
N PHE A 131 -16.15 -3.12 7.41
CA PHE A 131 -15.08 -2.11 7.25
C PHE A 131 -15.29 -0.89 8.16
N LEU A 132 -16.32 -0.91 9.02
CA LEU A 132 -16.58 0.14 9.99
C LEU A 132 -15.85 -0.09 11.32
N SER A 133 -15.57 -1.35 11.67
CA SER A 133 -14.83 -1.70 12.87
C SER A 133 -13.35 -1.28 12.81
N PHE A 134 -12.87 -0.60 13.87
CA PHE A 134 -11.49 -0.14 14.00
C PHE A 134 -10.49 -1.23 14.41
N SER A 135 -10.91 -2.50 14.43
CA SER A 135 -10.20 -3.61 15.09
C SER A 135 -9.05 -4.21 14.28
N PHE A 136 -8.89 -3.85 13.01
CA PHE A 136 -7.91 -4.45 12.10
C PHE A 136 -7.10 -3.37 11.36
N TRP A 137 -6.07 -2.84 12.01
CA TRP A 137 -5.03 -2.03 11.32
C TRP A 137 -4.15 -2.96 10.46
N PRO A 138 -3.84 -2.64 9.18
CA PRO A 138 -4.09 -1.40 8.43
C PRO A 138 -5.37 -1.41 7.55
N TRP A 139 -6.20 -2.45 7.65
CA TRP A 139 -7.27 -2.80 6.70
C TRP A 139 -8.46 -1.82 6.64
N TYR A 140 -8.55 -0.82 7.50
CA TYR A 140 -9.72 0.07 7.53
C TYR A 140 -9.75 1.13 6.42
N ASN A 141 -8.62 1.45 5.78
CA ASN A 141 -8.60 2.43 4.69
C ASN A 141 -8.86 1.82 3.30
N GLU A 142 -9.06 0.50 3.22
CA GLU A 142 -9.26 -0.20 1.95
C GLU A 142 -10.65 0.01 1.31
N PRO A 143 -10.73 0.02 -0.03
CA PRO A 143 -9.62 -0.02 -0.99
C PRO A 143 -8.91 1.32 -1.10
N GLU A 144 -7.65 1.28 -1.50
CA GLU A 144 -6.84 2.46 -1.79
C GLU A 144 -6.52 2.55 -3.27
N VAL A 145 -6.51 3.77 -3.79
CA VAL A 145 -6.24 4.07 -5.20
C VAL A 145 -5.16 5.14 -5.28
N VAL A 146 -4.13 4.86 -6.08
CA VAL A 146 -3.03 5.78 -6.38
C VAL A 146 -3.17 6.30 -7.81
N LEU A 147 -3.08 7.62 -7.96
CA LEU A 147 -3.11 8.31 -9.25
C LEU A 147 -1.88 9.20 -9.36
N ASN A 148 -1.00 8.85 -10.30
CA ASN A 148 0.28 9.53 -10.51
C ASN A 148 0.17 10.49 -11.69
N ASN A 149 0.63 11.73 -11.51
CA ASN A 149 0.92 12.63 -12.62
C ASN A 149 2.31 12.31 -13.16
N THR A 150 2.40 12.03 -14.47
CA THR A 150 3.68 11.70 -15.12
C THR A 150 4.46 12.92 -15.56
N ASN A 151 3.89 14.12 -15.49
CA ASN A 151 4.60 15.36 -15.76
C ASN A 151 5.49 15.72 -14.58
N THR A 152 6.73 16.13 -14.85
CA THR A 152 7.69 16.55 -13.82
C THR A 152 8.01 18.04 -13.92
N VAL A 153 8.51 18.62 -12.83
CA VAL A 153 9.01 20.00 -12.83
C VAL A 153 10.22 20.16 -13.75
N ASN A 154 10.36 21.36 -14.29
CA ASN A 154 11.42 21.76 -15.20
C ASN A 154 12.17 22.95 -14.59
N PRO A 155 13.51 22.94 -14.50
CA PRO A 155 14.44 21.89 -14.96
C PRO A 155 14.43 20.61 -14.11
N ALA A 156 14.78 19.46 -14.70
CA ALA A 156 14.84 18.18 -13.98
C ALA A 156 15.82 18.22 -12.77
N ALA A 157 16.83 19.10 -12.83
CA ALA A 157 17.79 19.30 -11.75
C ALA A 157 17.15 19.79 -10.43
N VAL A 158 15.93 20.35 -10.48
CA VAL A 158 15.26 20.90 -9.29
C VAL A 158 14.23 19.93 -8.70
N ALA A 159 14.11 18.72 -9.27
CA ALA A 159 13.16 17.69 -8.84
C ALA A 159 13.32 17.33 -7.36
N SER A 160 14.55 17.10 -6.87
CA SER A 160 14.79 16.73 -5.48
C SER A 160 14.36 17.83 -4.49
N SER A 161 14.68 19.09 -4.79
CA SER A 161 14.26 20.24 -3.96
C SER A 161 12.75 20.45 -3.99
N PHE A 162 12.13 20.19 -5.15
CA PHE A 162 10.67 20.23 -5.30
C PHE A 162 9.99 19.16 -4.44
N ASP A 163 10.48 17.92 -4.51
CA ASP A 163 9.95 16.80 -3.74
C ASP A 163 10.05 17.03 -2.22
N VAL A 164 11.17 17.58 -1.74
CA VAL A 164 11.34 17.98 -0.33
C VAL A 164 10.29 19.02 0.09
N LEU A 165 9.99 19.99 -0.78
CA LEU A 165 8.95 20.99 -0.49
C LEU A 165 7.56 20.36 -0.49
N VAL A 166 7.25 19.46 -1.42
CA VAL A 166 5.99 18.70 -1.44
C VAL A 166 5.84 17.90 -0.14
N ASP A 167 6.86 17.17 0.28
CA ASP A 167 6.81 16.36 1.51
C ASP A 167 6.61 17.21 2.76
N THR A 168 7.31 18.35 2.81
CA THR A 168 7.16 19.32 3.90
C THR A 168 5.75 19.90 3.95
N LEU A 169 5.22 20.31 2.78
CA LEU A 169 3.87 20.84 2.66
C LEU A 169 2.83 19.79 3.06
N MET A 170 2.90 18.60 2.47
CA MET A 170 1.99 17.49 2.75
C MET A 170 2.00 17.09 4.21
N ASN A 171 3.17 17.00 4.85
CA ASN A 171 3.25 16.67 6.28
C ASN A 171 2.61 17.75 7.15
N LYS A 172 2.85 19.04 6.87
CA LYS A 172 2.18 20.12 7.61
C LYS A 172 0.67 20.13 7.38
N THR A 173 0.22 19.91 6.15
CA THR A 173 -1.21 19.81 5.81
C THR A 173 -1.85 18.62 6.53
N ALA A 174 -1.22 17.45 6.54
CA ALA A 174 -1.72 16.27 7.24
C ALA A 174 -1.76 16.44 8.77
N GLU A 175 -0.74 17.07 9.37
CA GLU A 175 -0.76 17.37 10.81
C GLU A 175 -1.87 18.35 11.18
N HIS A 176 -2.13 19.35 10.33
CA HIS A 176 -3.24 20.29 10.53
C HIS A 176 -4.60 19.59 10.42
N ALA A 177 -4.78 18.73 9.41
CA ALA A 177 -6.01 17.95 9.23
C ALA A 177 -6.30 17.04 10.42
N ALA A 178 -5.26 16.37 10.96
CA ALA A 178 -5.40 15.53 12.14
C ALA A 178 -5.66 16.33 13.43
N ALA A 179 -5.06 17.51 13.56
CA ALA A 179 -5.18 18.39 14.72
C ALA A 179 -6.51 19.15 14.79
N ALA A 180 -7.35 19.09 13.76
CA ALA A 180 -8.74 19.52 13.84
C ALA A 180 -9.41 18.79 15.03
N SER A 181 -9.62 19.55 16.11
CA SER A 181 -10.04 19.08 17.43
C SER A 181 -11.27 18.18 17.35
N ASP A 182 -11.40 17.24 18.29
CA ASP A 182 -12.43 16.17 18.36
C ASP A 182 -13.91 16.64 18.50
N ALA A 183 -14.20 17.90 18.14
CA ALA A 183 -15.53 18.46 17.90
C ALA A 183 -15.96 18.16 16.44
N PRO A 184 -17.21 18.45 16.00
CA PRO A 184 -17.73 17.97 14.72
C PRO A 184 -17.22 18.86 13.58
N GLN A 185 -15.91 18.97 13.43
CA GLN A 185 -15.28 19.65 12.31
C GLN A 185 -14.73 18.62 11.34
N LYS A 186 -14.83 18.94 10.05
CA LYS A 186 -14.24 18.14 8.97
C LYS A 186 -12.74 18.01 9.25
N LYS A 187 -12.22 16.80 9.45
CA LYS A 187 -10.78 16.54 9.67
C LYS A 187 -10.03 16.64 8.33
N VAL A 188 -10.00 17.86 7.81
CA VAL A 188 -9.44 18.25 6.51
C VAL A 188 -8.49 19.43 6.70
N ALA A 189 -7.47 19.51 5.86
CA ALA A 189 -6.68 20.72 5.70
C ALA A 189 -6.24 20.89 4.25
N THR A 190 -6.04 22.15 3.88
CA THR A 190 -5.47 22.56 2.60
C THR A 190 -4.18 23.34 2.82
N GLY A 191 -3.25 23.24 1.89
CA GLY A 191 -1.97 23.93 2.01
C GLY A 191 -1.41 24.45 0.70
N GLU A 192 -0.66 25.55 0.76
CA GLU A 192 0.05 26.16 -0.36
C GLU A 192 1.54 26.34 -0.05
N ALA A 193 2.37 26.12 -1.05
CA ALA A 193 3.78 26.49 -1.03
C ALA A 193 4.20 27.10 -2.36
N LEU A 194 5.17 28.01 -2.32
CA LEU A 194 5.79 28.59 -3.50
C LEU A 194 7.17 27.98 -3.70
N PHE A 195 7.40 27.38 -4.86
CA PHE A 195 8.68 26.82 -5.25
C PHE A 195 9.46 27.82 -6.08
N ASP A 196 10.61 28.26 -5.55
CA ASP A 196 11.51 29.23 -6.15
C ASP A 196 12.55 28.63 -7.09
N GLY A 197 12.68 27.29 -7.11
CA GLY A 197 13.61 26.56 -7.98
C GLY A 197 13.22 26.51 -9.46
N SER A 198 12.05 27.04 -9.86
CA SER A 198 11.60 27.09 -11.25
C SER A 198 11.37 28.53 -11.72
N ASP A 199 11.59 28.79 -13.01
CA ASP A 199 11.20 30.05 -13.66
C ASP A 199 10.18 29.76 -14.78
N PRO A 200 8.90 30.16 -14.64
CA PRO A 200 8.33 30.89 -13.51
C PRO A 200 8.21 30.05 -12.23
N GLN A 201 8.07 30.71 -11.08
CA GLN A 201 7.88 30.05 -9.79
C GLN A 201 6.64 29.16 -9.81
N THR A 202 6.79 27.93 -9.34
CA THR A 202 5.70 26.95 -9.33
C THR A 202 4.99 27.00 -7.99
N LYS A 203 3.67 27.20 -7.99
CA LYS A 203 2.87 27.09 -6.76
C LYS A 203 2.34 25.67 -6.61
N ILE A 204 2.49 25.12 -5.40
CA ILE A 204 2.07 23.77 -5.04
C ILE A 204 0.85 23.89 -4.12
N TYR A 205 -0.19 23.12 -4.41
CA TYR A 205 -1.42 23.01 -3.64
C TYR A 205 -1.51 21.61 -3.05
N SER A 206 -1.95 21.49 -1.80
CA SER A 206 -2.08 20.23 -1.06
C SER A 206 -3.41 20.13 -0.35
N LEU A 207 -3.90 18.90 -0.18
CA LEU A 207 -5.08 18.56 0.62
C LEU A 207 -4.83 17.24 1.36
N ALA A 208 -5.20 17.19 2.63
CA ALA A 208 -5.24 15.99 3.44
C ALA A 208 -6.59 15.90 4.14
N GLN A 209 -7.22 14.72 4.12
CA GLN A 209 -8.53 14.52 4.76
C GLN A 209 -8.63 13.12 5.36
N CYS A 210 -9.23 13.03 6.55
CA CYS A 210 -9.63 11.77 7.16
C CYS A 210 -11.10 11.83 7.60
N THR A 211 -11.67 10.66 7.88
CA THR A 211 -13.05 10.53 8.33
C THR A 211 -13.23 11.09 9.75
N PRO A 212 -14.29 11.86 10.02
CA PRO A 212 -14.52 12.51 11.32
C PRO A 212 -14.61 11.58 12.53
N ASP A 213 -14.96 10.31 12.34
CA ASP A 213 -15.06 9.29 13.40
C ASP A 213 -13.69 8.78 13.90
N LEU A 214 -12.60 9.11 13.21
CA LEU A 214 -11.25 8.76 13.67
C LEU A 214 -10.78 9.68 14.80
N THR A 215 -10.15 9.11 15.83
CA THR A 215 -9.42 9.89 16.84
C THR A 215 -8.27 10.68 16.19
N TYR A 216 -7.74 11.71 16.87
CA TYR A 216 -6.50 12.38 16.45
C TYR A 216 -5.40 11.39 16.03
N GLY A 217 -5.16 10.36 16.87
CA GLY A 217 -4.15 9.33 16.61
C GLY A 217 -4.50 8.46 15.38
N GLY A 218 -5.76 8.05 15.24
CA GLY A 218 -6.23 7.25 14.11
C GLY A 218 -6.13 8.01 12.78
N CYS A 219 -6.54 9.29 12.77
CA CYS A 219 -6.41 10.16 11.61
C CYS A 219 -4.94 10.38 11.24
N LYS A 220 -4.10 10.72 12.23
CA LYS A 220 -2.67 10.93 12.01
C LYS A 220 -1.96 9.70 11.45
N ASN A 221 -2.30 8.52 11.94
CA ASN A 221 -1.73 7.27 11.44
C ASN A 221 -2.24 6.95 10.02
N CYS A 222 -3.54 7.13 9.76
CA CYS A 222 -4.11 6.93 8.42
C CYS A 222 -3.44 7.84 7.40
N LEU A 223 -3.36 9.15 7.68
CA LEU A 223 -2.75 10.13 6.77
C LEU A 223 -1.26 9.86 6.53
N ARG A 224 -0.52 9.41 7.54
CA ARG A 224 0.88 8.97 7.37
C ARG A 224 1.00 7.79 6.43
N PHE A 225 0.12 6.80 6.56
CA PHE A 225 0.14 5.62 5.70
C PHE A 225 -0.04 6.00 4.22
N VAL A 226 -1.05 6.80 3.89
CA VAL A 226 -1.28 7.24 2.50
C VAL A 226 -0.19 8.21 1.99
N MET A 227 0.47 8.94 2.89
CA MET A 227 1.64 9.76 2.54
C MET A 227 2.90 8.94 2.28
N ASP A 228 3.12 7.86 3.04
CA ASP A 228 4.22 6.94 2.78
C ASP A 228 4.01 6.27 1.40
N GLU A 229 2.79 5.84 1.08
CA GLU A 229 2.43 5.32 -0.24
C GLU A 229 2.63 6.37 -1.36
N MET A 230 2.26 7.63 -1.09
CA MET A 230 2.50 8.74 -2.01
C MET A 230 4.00 8.87 -2.29
N ALA A 231 4.83 8.95 -1.24
CA ALA A 231 6.28 9.08 -1.38
C ALA A 231 6.93 7.89 -2.09
N LEU A 232 6.46 6.66 -1.85
CA LEU A 232 6.96 5.44 -2.48
C LEU A 232 6.63 5.37 -3.98
N THR A 233 5.45 5.84 -4.38
CA THR A 233 4.97 5.70 -5.76
C THR A 233 5.18 6.96 -6.61
N ARG A 234 5.64 8.07 -6.01
CA ARG A 234 5.87 9.36 -6.69
C ARG A 234 7.10 9.29 -7.60
N VAL A 235 6.92 9.70 -8.85
CA VAL A 235 8.07 9.95 -9.75
C VAL A 235 8.79 11.23 -9.28
N PRO A 236 10.14 11.27 -9.24
CA PRO A 236 10.86 12.46 -8.81
C PRO A 236 10.43 13.73 -9.56
N GLY A 237 10.10 14.78 -8.82
CA GLY A 237 9.63 16.05 -9.35
C GLY A 237 8.22 16.02 -9.94
N ALA A 238 7.41 14.99 -9.70
CA ALA A 238 6.05 14.89 -10.22
C ALA A 238 5.20 16.12 -9.87
N GLN A 239 4.49 16.68 -10.85
CA GLN A 239 3.67 17.88 -10.70
C GLN A 239 2.34 17.63 -9.96
N GLY A 240 2.04 16.39 -9.60
CA GLY A 240 0.86 16.05 -8.83
C GLY A 240 0.74 14.56 -8.53
N GLN A 241 -0.01 14.25 -7.48
CA GLN A 241 -0.32 12.87 -7.10
C GLN A 241 -1.52 12.85 -6.16
N ARG A 242 -2.29 11.77 -6.22
CA ARG A 242 -3.39 11.49 -5.31
C ARG A 242 -3.27 10.06 -4.79
N VAL A 243 -3.43 9.89 -3.48
CA VAL A 243 -3.63 8.60 -2.83
C VAL A 243 -4.94 8.68 -2.06
N ALA A 244 -5.92 7.87 -2.43
CA ALA A 244 -7.27 7.93 -1.89
C ALA A 244 -7.70 6.58 -1.34
N GLY A 245 -8.03 6.56 -0.04
CA GLY A 245 -8.75 5.46 0.60
C GLY A 245 -10.06 5.94 1.22
N VAL A 246 -10.81 5.00 1.78
CA VAL A 246 -12.18 5.24 2.27
C VAL A 246 -12.23 5.98 3.61
N ARG A 247 -11.13 5.95 4.37
CA ARG A 247 -11.00 6.61 5.68
C ARG A 247 -10.09 7.82 5.66
N CYS A 248 -9.11 7.88 4.77
CA CYS A 248 -8.28 9.04 4.56
C CYS A 248 -7.71 9.09 3.14
N ASN A 249 -7.42 10.31 2.70
CA ASN A 249 -6.83 10.58 1.39
C ASN A 249 -5.92 11.81 1.44
N VAL A 250 -5.00 11.87 0.48
CA VAL A 250 -4.06 12.96 0.27
C VAL A 250 -3.95 13.28 -1.22
N ARG A 251 -3.75 14.56 -1.53
CA ARG A 251 -3.52 15.04 -2.89
C ARG A 251 -2.61 16.25 -2.90
N PHE A 252 -1.70 16.32 -3.86
CA PHE A 252 -1.06 17.57 -4.23
C PHE A 252 -1.07 17.77 -5.74
N GLU A 253 -1.04 19.03 -6.18
CA GLU A 253 -0.97 19.43 -7.59
C GLU A 253 -0.28 20.79 -7.71
N VAL A 254 0.22 21.12 -8.89
CA VAL A 254 0.74 22.47 -9.23
C VAL A 254 -0.33 23.44 -9.75
N TYR A 255 -1.61 23.06 -9.67
CA TYR A 255 -2.77 23.89 -10.02
C TYR A 255 -3.80 23.85 -8.89
N PRO A 256 -4.60 24.91 -8.70
CA PRO A 256 -5.62 24.94 -7.66
C PRO A 256 -6.72 23.92 -7.95
N PHE A 257 -7.07 23.09 -6.95
CA PHE A 257 -8.11 22.06 -7.07
C PHE A 257 -9.11 22.04 -5.90
N TYR A 258 -8.91 22.89 -4.88
CA TYR A 258 -9.83 23.09 -3.77
C TYR A 258 -10.35 24.52 -3.74
N ILE A 259 -11.46 24.75 -3.03
CA ILE A 259 -12.09 26.06 -2.86
C ILE A 259 -11.70 26.66 -1.50
N GLY A 260 -11.44 27.98 -1.49
CA GLY A 260 -11.10 28.72 -0.27
C GLY A 260 -9.60 28.97 -0.11
N GLU A 261 -9.24 29.64 0.99
CA GLU A 261 -7.84 29.91 1.31
C GLU A 261 -7.13 28.70 1.91
N ALA A 262 -5.83 28.53 1.61
CA ALA A 262 -5.01 27.51 2.25
C ALA A 262 -4.94 27.72 3.77
N MET A 263 -5.17 26.64 4.53
CA MET A 263 -4.99 26.62 5.98
C MET A 263 -3.52 26.58 6.39
N VAL A 264 -2.67 25.98 5.55
CA VAL A 264 -1.23 25.89 5.72
C VAL A 264 -0.53 26.68 4.61
N ARG A 265 0.42 27.55 4.96
CA ARG A 265 1.26 28.25 3.99
C ARG A 265 2.74 28.05 4.31
N ILE A 266 3.54 27.74 3.31
CA ILE A 266 5.00 27.75 3.38
C ILE A 266 5.49 28.90 2.51
N GLU A 267 5.91 29.99 3.14
CA GLU A 267 6.51 31.13 2.45
C GLU A 267 7.99 30.84 2.12
N GLY A 268 8.40 31.11 0.88
CA GLY A 268 9.80 31.45 0.59
C GLY A 268 10.11 32.84 1.15
N THR A 269 11.38 33.10 1.51
CA THR A 269 11.83 34.35 2.14
C THR A 269 11.11 35.61 1.62
N PRO A 270 10.72 36.56 2.49
CA PRO A 270 9.97 37.73 2.04
C PRO A 270 10.83 38.59 1.11
N ALA A 271 10.34 38.84 -0.10
CA ALA A 271 10.77 40.01 -0.87
C ALA A 271 10.28 41.28 -0.12
N PRO A 272 11.03 42.40 -0.14
CA PRO A 272 10.67 43.59 0.63
C PRO A 272 9.34 44.17 0.16
N SER A 273 8.45 44.52 1.09
CA SER A 273 7.27 45.33 0.77
C SER A 273 7.69 46.64 0.08
N PRO A 274 6.98 47.09 -0.97
CA PRO A 274 7.20 48.42 -1.50
C PRO A 274 6.78 49.46 -0.45
N ALA A 275 7.72 50.35 -0.09
CA ALA A 275 7.47 51.49 0.78
C ALA A 275 6.48 52.50 0.14
N PRO A 276 5.75 53.30 0.93
CA PRO A 276 4.72 54.19 0.42
C PRO A 276 5.35 55.45 -0.16
N SER A 277 5.04 55.78 -1.41
CA SER A 277 5.37 57.07 -2.02
C SER A 277 4.13 57.94 -2.20
N LYS A 278 4.37 59.25 -2.00
CA LYS A 278 3.42 60.29 -1.62
C LYS A 278 2.66 60.90 -2.79
N SER A 279 1.59 61.58 -2.41
CA SER A 279 0.68 62.45 -3.15
C SER A 279 1.26 63.51 -4.10
N ARG A 280 0.35 64.01 -4.96
CA ARG A 280 0.26 65.28 -5.74
C ARG A 280 0.87 65.22 -7.16
N LEU A 281 0.28 65.83 -8.20
CA LEU A 281 -0.78 66.85 -8.31
C LEU A 281 -1.40 66.81 -9.74
N ALA A 282 -2.60 67.35 -9.86
CA ALA A 282 -3.51 67.35 -11.01
C ALA A 282 -3.16 68.31 -12.17
N ALA A 283 -3.78 68.09 -13.34
CA ALA A 283 -4.20 69.14 -14.28
C ALA A 283 -5.36 68.65 -15.20
N PRO A 284 -6.20 69.55 -15.76
CA PRO A 284 -7.66 69.39 -15.83
C PRO A 284 -8.25 69.51 -17.29
N PRO A 285 -9.50 69.97 -17.55
CA PRO A 285 -10.54 69.19 -18.24
C PRO A 285 -10.92 69.67 -19.66
N ALA A 286 -11.73 68.86 -20.35
CA ALA A 286 -12.28 69.11 -21.69
C ALA A 286 -13.34 70.24 -21.74
N PRO A 287 -13.50 70.91 -22.90
CA PRO A 287 -14.84 71.11 -23.51
C PRO A 287 -14.81 71.12 -25.08
N PRO A 288 -15.88 71.52 -25.81
CA PRO A 288 -17.00 70.69 -26.27
C PRO A 288 -17.17 70.62 -27.82
N ASN A 289 -18.07 69.74 -28.30
CA ASN A 289 -18.44 69.48 -29.71
C ASN A 289 -18.96 70.72 -30.49
N PRO A 290 -18.93 70.71 -31.85
CA PRO A 290 -20.20 70.47 -32.58
C PRO A 290 -20.12 69.77 -33.96
N ALA A 291 -21.21 69.05 -34.26
CA ALA A 291 -21.96 68.88 -35.52
C ALA A 291 -21.30 68.49 -36.88
N SER A 292 -21.86 67.40 -37.45
CA SER A 292 -21.89 66.92 -38.85
C SER A 292 -22.42 67.95 -39.88
N PRO A 293 -22.44 67.77 -41.25
CA PRO A 293 -22.42 66.52 -42.08
C PRO A 293 -21.69 66.70 -43.47
N PRO A 294 -22.02 66.06 -44.63
CA PRO A 294 -22.50 64.71 -45.00
C PRO A 294 -21.66 63.98 -46.10
N SER A 295 -22.00 62.70 -46.34
CA SER A 295 -22.37 62.12 -47.66
C SER A 295 -21.61 60.89 -48.18
N LYS A 296 -22.42 59.82 -48.35
CA LYS A 296 -22.56 58.89 -49.50
C LYS A 296 -21.37 58.03 -49.96
N GLY A 297 -21.68 56.73 -50.11
CA GLY A 297 -21.19 55.92 -51.22
C GLY A 297 -20.64 54.57 -50.78
N GLY A 298 -21.44 53.51 -50.87
CA GLY A 298 -21.02 52.17 -50.47
C GLY A 298 -20.11 51.47 -51.48
N ILE A 299 -19.58 50.31 -51.05
CA ILE A 299 -19.56 49.04 -51.80
C ILE A 299 -19.55 47.94 -50.73
N LYS A 300 -20.65 47.19 -50.64
CA LYS A 300 -20.71 45.88 -49.96
C LYS A 300 -20.34 44.80 -50.99
N ASN A 301 -19.69 43.74 -50.48
CA ASN A 301 -19.61 42.37 -51.01
C ASN A 301 -18.18 41.90 -51.34
N LYS A 302 -17.56 41.20 -50.37
CA LYS A 302 -16.63 40.05 -50.57
C LYS A 302 -16.12 39.40 -49.27
N ILE A 303 -16.67 39.71 -48.09
CA ILE A 303 -16.18 39.15 -46.81
C ILE A 303 -16.72 37.72 -46.53
N TRP A 304 -17.92 37.39 -47.00
CA TRP A 304 -18.55 36.10 -46.67
C TRP A 304 -17.92 34.89 -47.37
N LEU A 305 -17.34 35.07 -48.56
CA LEU A 305 -16.68 34.00 -49.32
C LEU A 305 -15.37 33.51 -48.67
N VAL A 306 -14.64 34.39 -47.97
CA VAL A 306 -13.39 34.04 -47.26
C VAL A 306 -13.70 33.31 -45.95
N ALA A 307 -14.75 33.72 -45.24
CA ALA A 307 -15.15 33.07 -43.98
C ALA A 307 -15.61 31.61 -44.17
N VAL A 308 -16.36 31.33 -45.25
CA VAL A 308 -16.84 29.97 -45.56
C VAL A 308 -15.68 29.06 -45.99
N SER A 309 -14.74 29.58 -46.78
CA SER A 309 -13.59 28.80 -47.25
C SER A 309 -12.62 28.46 -46.12
N VAL A 310 -12.36 29.38 -45.19
CA VAL A 310 -11.53 29.12 -44.00
C VAL A 310 -12.21 28.08 -43.08
N SER A 311 -13.52 28.18 -42.89
CA SER A 311 -14.27 27.23 -42.05
C SER A 311 -14.28 25.81 -42.63
N LEU A 312 -14.37 25.69 -43.97
CA LEU A 312 -14.34 24.39 -44.65
C LEU A 312 -12.95 23.74 -44.57
N VAL A 313 -11.88 24.53 -44.69
CA VAL A 313 -10.50 24.04 -44.56
C VAL A 313 -10.22 23.58 -43.13
N LEU A 314 -10.66 24.33 -42.12
CA LEU A 314 -10.51 23.93 -40.71
C LEU A 314 -11.28 22.64 -40.40
N LEU A 315 -12.48 22.47 -40.95
CA LEU A 315 -13.26 21.24 -40.79
C LEU A 315 -12.55 20.04 -41.43
N LEU A 316 -12.00 20.20 -42.64
CA LEU A 316 -11.23 19.15 -43.32
C LEU A 316 -9.96 18.78 -42.57
N CYS A 317 -9.24 19.76 -42.02
CA CYS A 317 -8.08 19.52 -41.16
C CYS A 317 -8.45 18.75 -39.88
N CYS A 318 -9.57 19.09 -39.23
CA CYS A 318 -10.05 18.37 -38.05
C CYS A 318 -10.43 16.91 -38.38
N ILE A 319 -11.07 16.68 -39.53
CA ILE A 319 -11.41 15.34 -40.00
C ILE A 319 -10.13 14.53 -40.30
N LEU A 320 -9.13 15.12 -40.96
CA LEU A 320 -7.85 14.46 -41.23
C LEU A 320 -7.10 14.13 -39.94
N LEU A 321 -7.06 15.05 -38.96
CA LEU A 321 -6.47 14.79 -37.65
C LEU A 321 -7.21 13.68 -36.89
N ALA A 322 -8.54 13.63 -36.96
CA ALA A 322 -9.33 12.55 -36.37
C ALA A 322 -9.07 11.20 -37.07
N ILE A 323 -8.89 11.18 -38.39
CA ILE A 323 -8.53 9.97 -39.15
C ILE A 323 -7.12 9.52 -38.77
N ILE A 324 -6.13 10.42 -38.71
CA ILE A 324 -4.76 10.11 -38.29
C ILE A 324 -4.74 9.62 -36.83
N TRP A 325 -5.53 10.23 -35.95
CA TRP A 325 -5.64 9.81 -34.55
C TRP A 325 -6.30 8.44 -34.40
N THR A 326 -7.35 8.14 -35.18
CA THR A 326 -7.99 6.82 -35.17
C THR A 326 -7.12 5.75 -35.81
N GLN A 327 -6.38 6.07 -36.87
CA GLN A 327 -5.44 5.15 -37.52
C GLN A 327 -4.20 4.89 -36.66
N SER A 328 -3.62 5.92 -36.03
CA SER A 328 -2.52 5.77 -35.06
C SER A 328 -2.96 5.02 -33.82
N ARG A 329 -4.18 5.23 -33.30
CA ARG A 329 -4.76 4.39 -32.23
C ARG A 329 -4.96 2.94 -32.65
N ARG A 330 -5.35 2.66 -33.90
CA ARG A 330 -5.47 1.30 -34.43
C ARG A 330 -4.11 0.63 -34.61
N LEU A 331 -3.10 1.38 -35.06
CA LEU A 331 -1.72 0.91 -35.20
C LEU A 331 -1.09 0.67 -33.82
N HIS A 332 -1.31 1.56 -32.86
CA HIS A 332 -0.87 1.43 -31.48
C HIS A 332 -1.57 0.25 -30.77
N LYS A 333 -2.89 0.02 -31.01
CA LYS A 333 -3.58 -1.20 -30.57
C LYS A 333 -3.04 -2.48 -31.22
N ARG A 334 -2.53 -2.43 -32.45
CA ARG A 334 -1.88 -3.58 -33.13
C ARG A 334 -0.48 -3.84 -32.59
N ILE A 335 0.30 -2.80 -32.31
CA ILE A 335 1.65 -2.89 -31.72
C ILE A 335 1.56 -3.35 -30.26
N LEU A 336 0.59 -2.85 -29.48
CA LEU A 336 0.28 -3.35 -28.13
C LEU A 336 -0.22 -4.80 -28.16
N ARG A 337 -0.90 -5.25 -29.22
CA ARG A 337 -1.28 -6.67 -29.42
C ARG A 337 -0.12 -7.56 -29.86
N SER A 338 0.88 -7.04 -30.58
CA SER A 338 2.06 -7.83 -30.97
C SER A 338 3.10 -7.90 -29.85
N GLN A 339 3.09 -6.94 -28.92
CA GLN A 339 3.99 -6.91 -27.75
C GLN A 339 3.36 -7.54 -26.49
N SER A 340 2.09 -7.97 -26.57
CA SER A 340 1.40 -8.80 -25.57
C SER A 340 1.23 -10.24 -26.03
N GLN A 341 2.25 -10.80 -26.67
CA GLN A 341 2.43 -12.25 -26.63
C GLN A 341 3.12 -12.60 -25.30
N GLU A 342 2.44 -12.27 -24.20
CA GLU A 342 2.58 -13.07 -22.99
C GLU A 342 2.03 -14.45 -23.36
N VAL A 343 2.86 -15.47 -23.18
CA VAL A 343 2.42 -16.86 -23.17
C VAL A 343 1.26 -16.91 -22.17
N PHE A 344 0.03 -17.11 -22.65
CA PHE A 344 -1.11 -17.40 -21.79
C PHE A 344 -0.65 -18.49 -20.81
N PRO A 345 -0.69 -18.26 -19.48
CA PRO A 345 -0.42 -19.33 -18.56
C PRO A 345 -1.45 -20.41 -18.87
N PRO A 346 -1.03 -21.68 -19.05
CA PRO A 346 -1.98 -22.76 -19.24
C PRO A 346 -3.00 -22.71 -18.10
N SER A 347 -4.25 -23.10 -18.40
CA SER A 347 -5.24 -23.34 -17.36
C SER A 347 -4.60 -24.18 -16.23
N THR A 348 -5.06 -24.01 -14.98
CA THR A 348 -4.44 -24.70 -13.83
C THR A 348 -4.26 -26.20 -14.10
N GLU A 349 -5.21 -26.81 -14.80
CA GLU A 349 -5.15 -28.19 -15.29
C GLU A 349 -4.09 -28.45 -16.37
N GLU A 350 -3.95 -27.59 -17.38
CA GLU A 350 -2.92 -27.73 -18.42
C GLU A 350 -1.51 -27.52 -17.84
N ALA A 351 -1.33 -26.61 -16.87
CA ALA A 351 -0.07 -26.41 -16.19
C ALA A 351 0.28 -27.69 -15.43
N ILE A 352 -0.64 -28.20 -14.61
CA ILE A 352 -0.48 -29.43 -13.82
C ILE A 352 -0.30 -30.66 -14.72
N MET A 353 -0.94 -30.71 -15.90
CA MET A 353 -0.71 -31.76 -16.90
C MET A 353 0.68 -31.69 -17.51
N LEU A 354 1.17 -30.49 -17.85
CA LEU A 354 2.55 -30.28 -18.29
C LEU A 354 3.55 -30.70 -17.20
N TRP A 355 3.25 -30.39 -15.93
CA TRP A 355 4.03 -30.85 -14.75
C TRP A 355 4.03 -32.38 -14.59
N ARG A 356 2.88 -33.04 -14.75
CA ARG A 356 2.76 -34.51 -14.70
C ARG A 356 3.61 -35.21 -15.76
N MET A 357 3.87 -34.56 -16.89
CA MET A 357 4.69 -35.12 -17.98
C MET A 357 6.20 -34.92 -17.77
N GLU A 358 6.63 -33.91 -17.01
CA GLU A 358 8.05 -33.54 -16.87
C GLU A 358 8.81 -34.26 -15.74
N GLU A 359 8.16 -34.79 -14.69
CA GLU A 359 8.89 -35.45 -13.58
C GLU A 359 8.22 -36.73 -13.08
N GLY A 360 8.55 -37.88 -13.70
CA GLY A 360 8.29 -39.21 -13.14
C GLY A 360 9.15 -39.55 -11.90
N ARG A 361 9.51 -38.57 -11.06
CA ARG A 361 10.45 -38.73 -9.92
C ARG A 361 10.18 -37.88 -8.66
N SER A 362 9.11 -37.09 -8.57
CA SER A 362 8.82 -36.31 -7.36
C SER A 362 7.98 -37.10 -6.33
N GLU A 363 8.39 -37.10 -5.06
CA GLU A 363 7.75 -37.79 -3.91
C GLU A 363 6.42 -37.15 -3.45
N LEU A 364 5.93 -36.11 -4.14
CA LEU A 364 4.68 -35.42 -3.81
C LEU A 364 3.47 -36.25 -4.22
N SER A 365 2.59 -36.51 -3.25
CA SER A 365 1.35 -37.27 -3.49
C SER A 365 0.19 -36.33 -3.80
N MET A 366 -0.60 -36.65 -4.81
CA MET A 366 -1.88 -35.99 -5.04
C MET A 366 -2.95 -36.72 -4.22
N PHE A 367 -3.61 -36.00 -3.32
CA PHE A 367 -4.67 -36.54 -2.48
C PHE A 367 -6.03 -36.27 -3.11
N GLU A 368 -6.95 -37.23 -2.98
CA GLU A 368 -8.37 -37.00 -3.29
C GLU A 368 -9.00 -36.13 -2.21
N PHE A 369 -9.94 -35.26 -2.59
CA PHE A 369 -10.60 -34.35 -1.65
C PHE A 369 -11.36 -35.11 -0.55
N SER A 370 -11.95 -36.26 -0.89
CA SER A 370 -12.56 -37.21 0.06
C SER A 370 -11.59 -37.63 1.17
N GLN A 371 -10.35 -37.97 0.82
CA GLN A 371 -9.31 -38.35 1.78
C GLN A 371 -8.95 -37.19 2.71
N VAL A 372 -8.92 -35.97 2.18
CA VAL A 372 -8.63 -34.77 2.98
C VAL A 372 -9.80 -34.45 3.93
N ILE A 373 -11.04 -34.59 3.46
CA ILE A 373 -12.25 -34.47 4.30
C ILE A 373 -12.19 -35.48 5.45
N ASP A 374 -11.96 -36.76 5.14
CA ASP A 374 -11.92 -37.82 6.14
C ASP A 374 -10.80 -37.58 7.15
N ALA A 375 -9.60 -37.22 6.68
CA ALA A 375 -8.44 -36.96 7.53
C ALA A 375 -8.66 -35.77 8.48
N THR A 376 -9.41 -34.76 8.06
CA THR A 376 -9.65 -33.53 8.84
C THR A 376 -10.98 -33.54 9.61
N ASN A 377 -11.74 -34.63 9.53
CA ASN A 377 -13.12 -34.71 10.02
C ASN A 377 -13.98 -33.56 9.45
N ASN A 378 -14.03 -33.48 8.12
CA ASN A 378 -14.73 -32.44 7.34
C ASN A 378 -14.32 -31.01 7.74
N PHE A 379 -13.01 -30.76 7.85
CA PHE A 379 -12.46 -29.46 8.26
C PHE A 379 -13.07 -28.93 9.56
N SER A 380 -13.31 -29.82 10.53
CA SER A 380 -13.94 -29.43 11.80
C SER A 380 -13.17 -28.31 12.50
N GLU A 381 -13.89 -27.38 13.14
CA GLU A 381 -13.26 -26.29 13.89
C GLU A 381 -12.42 -26.80 15.07
N GLY A 382 -12.75 -27.96 15.64
CA GLY A 382 -11.92 -28.61 16.65
C GLY A 382 -10.53 -29.04 16.17
N ASN A 383 -10.36 -29.20 14.86
CA ASN A 383 -9.09 -29.51 14.23
C ASN A 383 -8.37 -28.26 13.69
N LYS A 384 -8.93 -27.06 13.82
CA LYS A 384 -8.32 -25.84 13.29
C LYS A 384 -7.09 -25.46 14.11
N LEU A 385 -5.94 -25.34 13.43
CA LEU A 385 -4.66 -24.96 14.01
C LEU A 385 -4.41 -23.45 13.93
N GLY A 386 -4.93 -22.80 12.90
CA GLY A 386 -4.80 -21.35 12.70
C GLY A 386 -5.52 -20.85 11.44
N GLU A 387 -5.66 -19.53 11.34
CA GLU A 387 -6.21 -18.83 10.19
C GLU A 387 -5.46 -17.51 10.00
N GLY A 388 -5.12 -17.19 8.76
CA GLY A 388 -4.43 -15.96 8.38
C GLY A 388 -4.75 -15.55 6.94
N GLY A 389 -4.02 -14.57 6.41
CA GLY A 389 -4.21 -14.07 5.03
C GLY A 389 -4.04 -15.15 3.94
N PHE A 390 -3.46 -16.29 4.30
CA PHE A 390 -3.17 -17.42 3.40
C PHE A 390 -4.17 -18.57 3.52
N GLY A 391 -5.26 -18.40 4.28
CA GLY A 391 -6.29 -19.42 4.47
C GLY A 391 -6.23 -20.10 5.83
N ARG A 392 -6.95 -21.22 5.94
CA ARG A 392 -7.14 -21.97 7.19
C ARG A 392 -6.26 -23.20 7.22
N VAL A 393 -5.66 -23.49 8.37
CA VAL A 393 -4.84 -24.68 8.59
C VAL A 393 -5.54 -25.61 9.58
N TYR A 394 -5.68 -26.87 9.21
CA TYR A 394 -6.32 -27.90 10.02
C TYR A 394 -5.34 -29.03 10.33
N LYS A 395 -5.44 -29.61 11.52
CA LYS A 395 -4.84 -30.89 11.85
C LYS A 395 -5.66 -31.99 11.17
N GLY A 396 -4.97 -32.97 10.62
CA GLY A 396 -5.60 -34.20 10.16
C GLY A 396 -4.77 -35.42 10.49
N GLN A 397 -5.35 -36.59 10.28
CA GLN A 397 -4.66 -37.87 10.40
C GLN A 397 -5.02 -38.73 9.20
N LEU A 398 -3.99 -39.19 8.47
CA LEU A 398 -4.17 -40.12 7.36
C LEU A 398 -4.49 -41.54 7.87
N PRO A 399 -5.06 -42.43 7.03
CA PRO A 399 -5.43 -43.80 7.45
C PRO A 399 -4.27 -44.64 7.99
N ASN A 400 -3.03 -44.31 7.61
CA ASN A 400 -1.82 -44.95 8.10
C ASN A 400 -1.36 -44.42 9.48
N GLY A 401 -2.13 -43.53 10.11
CA GLY A 401 -1.84 -42.90 11.40
C GLY A 401 -0.96 -41.65 11.33
N LEU A 402 -0.46 -41.27 10.15
CA LEU A 402 0.40 -40.09 10.00
C LEU A 402 -0.39 -38.81 10.25
N GLU A 403 0.05 -38.01 11.22
CA GLU A 403 -0.50 -36.69 11.49
C GLU A 403 -0.02 -35.68 10.42
N ILE A 404 -0.96 -34.88 9.93
CA ILE A 404 -0.74 -33.92 8.85
C ILE A 404 -1.29 -32.54 9.21
N ALA A 405 -0.73 -31.50 8.59
CA ALA A 405 -1.29 -30.16 8.57
C ALA A 405 -1.85 -29.85 7.18
N VAL A 406 -3.12 -29.49 7.12
CA VAL A 406 -3.88 -29.25 5.88
C VAL A 406 -4.15 -27.75 5.75
N LYS A 407 -3.42 -27.07 4.88
CA LYS A 407 -3.60 -25.64 4.55
C LYS A 407 -4.58 -25.54 3.39
N ARG A 408 -5.82 -25.16 3.71
CA ARG A 408 -6.88 -24.89 2.74
C ARG A 408 -6.86 -23.42 2.36
N LEU A 409 -6.49 -23.12 1.12
CA LEU A 409 -6.32 -21.75 0.65
C LEU A 409 -7.68 -21.07 0.43
N ALA A 410 -7.74 -19.77 0.68
CA ALA A 410 -8.97 -18.99 0.50
C ALA A 410 -9.38 -18.93 -0.99
N GLN A 411 -10.63 -19.27 -1.29
CA GLN A 411 -11.18 -19.41 -2.66
C GLN A 411 -11.19 -18.11 -3.50
N HIS A 412 -10.94 -16.93 -2.92
CA HIS A 412 -11.17 -15.63 -3.59
C HIS A 412 -9.98 -14.65 -3.60
N SER A 413 -8.75 -15.10 -3.32
CA SER A 413 -7.58 -14.22 -3.46
C SER A 413 -6.76 -14.57 -4.72
N GLY A 414 -6.60 -13.61 -5.64
CA GLY A 414 -5.68 -13.76 -6.77
C GLY A 414 -4.21 -13.97 -6.33
N GLN A 415 -3.90 -13.62 -5.08
CA GLN A 415 -2.65 -13.91 -4.40
C GLN A 415 -2.51 -15.39 -4.03
N GLY A 416 -3.53 -16.01 -3.42
CA GLY A 416 -3.48 -17.40 -2.95
C GLY A 416 -3.26 -18.43 -4.06
N LEU A 417 -3.75 -18.18 -5.28
CA LEU A 417 -3.46 -19.06 -6.43
C LEU A 417 -1.99 -19.00 -6.85
N ASN A 418 -1.38 -17.81 -6.85
CA ASN A 418 0.04 -17.68 -7.20
C ASN A 418 0.92 -18.28 -6.12
N GLU A 419 0.58 -18.08 -4.85
CA GLU A 419 1.26 -18.71 -3.72
C GLU A 419 1.14 -20.23 -3.78
N PHE A 420 -0.04 -20.77 -4.06
CA PHE A 420 -0.23 -22.22 -4.27
C PHE A 420 0.72 -22.77 -5.34
N LYS A 421 0.78 -22.10 -6.50
CA LYS A 421 1.67 -22.48 -7.60
C LYS A 421 3.13 -22.39 -7.16
N THR A 422 3.51 -21.33 -6.44
CA THR A 422 4.85 -21.14 -5.92
C THR A 422 5.23 -22.22 -4.91
N GLU A 423 4.37 -22.53 -3.95
CA GLU A 423 4.62 -23.55 -2.92
C GLU A 423 4.77 -24.95 -3.52
N ILE A 424 3.88 -25.34 -4.45
CA ILE A 424 4.03 -26.62 -5.17
C ILE A 424 5.32 -26.64 -5.97
N HIS A 425 5.64 -25.56 -6.71
CA HIS A 425 6.81 -25.51 -7.57
C HIS A 425 8.14 -25.52 -6.79
N LEU A 426 8.17 -24.89 -5.61
CA LEU A 426 9.36 -24.75 -4.77
C LEU A 426 9.53 -25.90 -3.80
N ILE A 427 8.55 -26.15 -2.91
CA ILE A 427 8.73 -27.08 -1.79
C ILE A 427 8.89 -28.52 -2.27
N ALA A 428 8.30 -28.88 -3.42
CA ALA A 428 8.57 -30.15 -4.10
C ALA A 428 10.06 -30.48 -4.24
N LYS A 429 10.87 -29.46 -4.45
CA LYS A 429 12.29 -29.55 -4.77
C LYS A 429 13.20 -29.25 -3.59
N LEU A 430 12.63 -28.90 -2.43
CA LEU A 430 13.35 -28.51 -1.23
C LEU A 430 13.19 -29.61 -0.17
N GLN A 431 14.32 -30.23 0.20
CA GLN A 431 14.37 -31.24 1.24
C GLN A 431 15.52 -30.93 2.19
N HIS A 432 15.19 -30.56 3.41
CA HIS A 432 16.17 -30.24 4.45
C HIS A 432 15.52 -30.38 5.84
N THR A 433 16.30 -30.78 6.84
CA THR A 433 15.82 -31.04 8.21
C THR A 433 15.24 -29.80 8.90
N ASN A 434 15.63 -28.60 8.47
CA ASN A 434 15.14 -27.32 8.99
C ASN A 434 14.12 -26.61 8.09
N LEU A 435 13.51 -27.30 7.14
CA LEU A 435 12.38 -26.78 6.36
C LEU A 435 11.16 -27.70 6.56
N VAL A 436 9.96 -27.14 6.55
CA VAL A 436 8.73 -27.94 6.62
C VAL A 436 8.53 -28.69 5.31
N ARG A 437 8.30 -30.00 5.40
CA ARG A 437 8.10 -30.87 4.24
C ARG A 437 6.64 -30.82 3.75
N LEU A 438 6.46 -30.48 2.47
CA LEU A 438 5.19 -30.68 1.77
C LEU A 438 5.06 -32.16 1.41
N LEU A 439 4.00 -32.80 1.88
CA LEU A 439 3.69 -34.21 1.64
C LEU A 439 2.88 -34.40 0.36
N GLY A 440 2.03 -33.42 0.05
CA GLY A 440 1.15 -33.49 -1.10
C GLY A 440 0.27 -32.28 -1.28
N TYR A 441 -0.61 -32.39 -2.25
CA TYR A 441 -1.60 -31.36 -2.57
C TYR A 441 -2.92 -32.01 -3.01
N CYS A 442 -4.01 -31.27 -2.89
CA CYS A 442 -5.33 -31.66 -3.38
C CYS A 442 -5.92 -30.50 -4.19
N ILE A 443 -6.45 -30.83 -5.37
CA ILE A 443 -7.11 -29.89 -6.28
C ILE A 443 -8.39 -30.55 -6.75
N GLU A 444 -9.53 -29.97 -6.39
CA GLU A 444 -10.84 -30.41 -6.86
C GLU A 444 -11.76 -29.19 -7.04
N GLY A 445 -12.13 -28.91 -8.30
CA GLY A 445 -12.87 -27.68 -8.63
C GLY A 445 -12.12 -26.42 -8.18
N GLU A 446 -12.71 -25.68 -7.25
CA GLU A 446 -12.09 -24.47 -6.67
C GLU A 446 -11.19 -24.74 -5.47
N GLU A 447 -11.20 -25.95 -4.90
CA GLU A 447 -10.39 -26.33 -3.76
C GLU A 447 -8.92 -26.42 -4.13
N LYS A 448 -8.08 -25.71 -3.37
CA LYS A 448 -6.62 -25.68 -3.53
C LYS A 448 -6.03 -25.90 -2.15
N ILE A 449 -5.52 -27.09 -1.92
CA ILE A 449 -5.13 -27.56 -0.58
C ILE A 449 -3.70 -28.09 -0.62
N LEU A 450 -2.91 -27.68 0.38
CA LEU A 450 -1.55 -28.14 0.60
C LEU A 450 -1.50 -28.99 1.87
N ILE A 451 -0.83 -30.14 1.80
CA ILE A 451 -0.71 -31.09 2.90
C ILE A 451 0.75 -31.17 3.33
N TYR A 452 1.03 -30.82 4.59
CA TYR A 452 2.36 -30.83 5.19
C TYR A 452 2.44 -31.86 6.32
N GLU A 453 3.66 -32.18 6.74
CA GLU A 453 3.89 -32.82 8.03
C GLU A 453 3.37 -31.94 9.17
N TYR A 454 2.80 -32.57 10.19
CA TYR A 454 2.30 -31.86 11.37
C TYR A 454 3.44 -31.44 12.30
N MET A 455 3.40 -30.20 12.79
CA MET A 455 4.34 -29.65 13.76
C MET A 455 3.67 -29.53 15.13
N SER A 456 4.02 -30.43 16.05
CA SER A 456 3.32 -30.59 17.33
C SER A 456 3.53 -29.42 18.30
N ASN A 457 4.66 -28.71 18.20
CA ASN A 457 4.99 -27.59 19.06
C ASN A 457 4.69 -26.22 18.41
N LYS A 458 3.73 -26.12 17.48
CA LYS A 458 3.27 -24.83 16.90
C LYS A 458 4.42 -23.97 16.36
N SER A 459 4.23 -22.65 16.30
CA SER A 459 5.20 -21.65 15.80
C SER A 459 6.03 -21.05 16.93
N LEU A 460 7.21 -20.53 16.61
CA LEU A 460 8.15 -19.95 17.58
C LEU A 460 7.57 -18.73 18.31
N ASP A 461 6.80 -17.89 17.61
CA ASP A 461 6.13 -16.72 18.19
C ASP A 461 5.12 -17.07 19.30
N PHE A 462 4.61 -18.31 19.31
CA PHE A 462 3.79 -18.84 20.39
C PHE A 462 4.57 -18.95 21.71
N PHE A 463 5.90 -19.07 21.68
CA PHE A 463 6.71 -19.18 22.89
C PHE A 463 7.41 -17.88 23.24
N ILE A 464 8.13 -17.28 22.31
CA ILE A 464 9.09 -16.22 22.63
C ILE A 464 8.45 -14.90 23.06
N PHE A 465 7.18 -14.66 22.73
CA PHE A 465 6.47 -13.42 23.11
C PHE A 465 5.52 -13.59 24.30
N ASP A 466 5.56 -14.73 24.98
CA ASP A 466 4.78 -15.02 26.17
C ASP A 466 5.73 -15.40 27.31
N THR A 467 5.68 -14.69 28.42
CA THR A 467 6.62 -14.87 29.53
C THR A 467 6.50 -16.24 30.21
N THR A 468 5.33 -16.87 30.17
CA THR A 468 5.12 -18.20 30.78
C THR A 468 5.66 -19.30 29.88
N ARG A 469 5.37 -19.21 28.58
CA ARG A 469 5.82 -20.18 27.58
C ARG A 469 7.28 -19.98 27.20
N GLY A 470 7.79 -18.75 27.25
CA GLY A 470 9.17 -18.39 26.99
C GLY A 470 10.16 -19.06 27.92
N ALA A 471 9.74 -19.39 29.15
CA ALA A 471 10.53 -20.17 30.11
C ALA A 471 10.79 -21.63 29.66
N LEU A 472 9.99 -22.16 28.71
CA LEU A 472 10.25 -23.47 28.09
C LEU A 472 11.43 -23.44 27.09
N LEU A 473 11.86 -22.24 26.71
CA LEU A 473 12.94 -21.96 25.79
C LEU A 473 14.09 -21.25 26.52
N ASN A 474 14.85 -22.02 27.30
CA ASN A 474 16.13 -21.56 27.86
C ASN A 474 17.13 -21.20 26.74
N TRP A 475 18.25 -20.59 27.12
CA TRP A 475 19.24 -20.13 26.15
C TRP A 475 19.74 -21.22 25.19
N ASN A 476 20.07 -22.41 25.69
CA ASN A 476 20.53 -23.51 24.82
C ASN A 476 19.50 -23.89 23.75
N ARG A 477 18.20 -23.91 24.10
CA ARG A 477 17.12 -24.17 23.13
C ARG A 477 16.98 -23.04 22.12
N ARG A 478 17.05 -21.77 22.57
CA ARG A 478 16.99 -20.62 21.65
C ARG A 478 18.18 -20.59 20.69
N ARG A 479 19.38 -20.89 21.19
CA ARG A 479 20.59 -21.05 20.39
C ARG A 479 20.41 -22.15 19.33
N HIS A 480 19.93 -23.33 19.72
CA HIS A 480 19.63 -24.43 18.79
C HIS A 480 18.61 -24.04 17.72
N ILE A 481 17.59 -23.27 18.10
CA ILE A 481 16.59 -22.74 17.17
C ILE A 481 17.23 -21.76 16.17
N ILE A 482 18.06 -20.82 16.64
CA ILE A 482 18.78 -19.87 15.78
C ILE A 482 19.67 -20.60 14.80
N GLU A 483 20.43 -21.60 15.27
CA GLU A 483 21.29 -22.46 14.45
C GLU A 483 20.50 -23.16 13.35
N GLY A 484 19.40 -23.84 13.71
CA GLY A 484 18.59 -24.56 12.73
C GLY A 484 17.93 -23.63 11.70
N VAL A 485 17.46 -22.45 12.11
CA VAL A 485 16.93 -21.44 11.15
C VAL A 485 18.03 -20.96 10.21
N ALA A 486 19.22 -20.68 10.72
CA ALA A 486 20.34 -20.24 9.89
C ALA A 486 20.77 -21.33 8.89
N GLN A 487 20.81 -22.61 9.30
CA GLN A 487 21.10 -23.74 8.41
C GLN A 487 20.01 -23.92 7.34
N GLY A 488 18.73 -23.82 7.71
CA GLY A 488 17.62 -23.83 6.75
C GLY A 488 17.74 -22.73 5.72
N LEU A 489 18.09 -21.51 6.14
CA LEU A 489 18.26 -20.38 5.24
C LEU A 489 19.51 -20.50 4.35
N LEU A 490 20.62 -21.00 4.90
CA LEU A 490 21.82 -21.32 4.14
C LEU A 490 21.55 -22.34 3.04
N TYR A 491 20.75 -23.37 3.35
CA TYR A 491 20.31 -24.34 2.36
C TYR A 491 19.59 -23.65 1.20
N LEU A 492 18.58 -22.80 1.47
CA LEU A 492 17.82 -22.07 0.45
C LEU A 492 18.70 -21.16 -0.43
N HIS A 493 19.70 -20.51 0.16
CA HIS A 493 20.53 -19.53 -0.55
C HIS A 493 21.65 -20.17 -1.37
N LYS A 494 22.18 -21.31 -0.92
CA LYS A 494 23.46 -21.85 -1.42
C LYS A 494 23.45 -23.34 -1.79
N HIS A 495 22.74 -24.19 -1.05
CA HIS A 495 22.85 -25.65 -1.20
C HIS A 495 21.66 -26.32 -1.88
N SER A 496 20.52 -25.64 -1.99
CA SER A 496 19.42 -26.07 -2.83
C SER A 496 19.81 -26.02 -4.31
N ARG A 497 19.18 -26.87 -5.12
CA ARG A 497 19.40 -26.93 -6.57
C ARG A 497 19.10 -25.59 -7.26
N LEU A 498 18.15 -24.85 -6.71
CA LEU A 498 17.74 -23.51 -7.14
C LEU A 498 18.02 -22.56 -5.98
N ARG A 499 18.55 -21.36 -6.26
CA ARG A 499 18.67 -20.32 -5.22
C ARG A 499 17.27 -19.79 -4.93
N VAL A 500 16.84 -19.89 -3.68
CA VAL A 500 15.50 -19.48 -3.23
C VAL A 500 15.62 -18.35 -2.23
N ILE A 501 14.85 -17.28 -2.44
CA ILE A 501 14.69 -16.18 -1.46
C ILE A 501 13.31 -16.31 -0.85
N HIS A 502 13.24 -16.41 0.48
CA HIS A 502 12.02 -16.68 1.24
C HIS A 502 11.07 -15.47 1.27
N ARG A 503 11.62 -14.26 1.50
CA ARG A 503 10.93 -12.95 1.56
C ARG A 503 9.92 -12.74 2.69
N ASP A 504 9.52 -13.79 3.41
CA ASP A 504 8.63 -13.68 4.57
C ASP A 504 9.14 -14.46 5.80
N LEU A 505 10.45 -14.36 6.07
CA LEU A 505 11.04 -15.02 7.24
C LEU A 505 10.68 -14.24 8.52
N LYS A 506 9.98 -14.88 9.46
CA LYS A 506 9.51 -14.28 10.72
C LYS A 506 9.21 -15.34 11.76
N ALA A 507 9.03 -14.94 13.02
CA ALA A 507 8.84 -15.88 14.13
C ALA A 507 7.60 -16.80 13.96
N SER A 508 6.50 -16.31 13.38
CA SER A 508 5.30 -17.14 13.14
C SER A 508 5.50 -18.18 12.03
N ASN A 509 6.52 -18.01 11.18
CA ASN A 509 6.83 -18.92 10.08
C ASN A 509 7.95 -19.92 10.44
N ILE A 510 8.44 -19.90 11.69
CA ILE A 510 9.31 -20.94 12.25
C ILE A 510 8.45 -21.89 13.07
N LEU A 511 8.21 -23.09 12.56
CA LEU A 511 7.48 -24.14 13.29
C LEU A 511 8.44 -25.02 14.09
N LEU A 512 7.93 -25.64 15.14
CA LEU A 512 8.70 -26.50 16.04
C LEU A 512 8.14 -27.92 16.02
N ASP A 513 9.00 -28.90 15.78
CA ASP A 513 8.65 -30.32 15.88
C ASP A 513 8.58 -30.78 17.34
N GLU A 514 8.26 -32.06 17.56
CA GLU A 514 8.12 -32.68 18.89
C GLU A 514 9.35 -32.53 19.79
N ASN A 515 10.54 -32.38 19.18
CA ASN A 515 11.82 -32.24 19.87
C ASN A 515 12.28 -30.77 19.95
N MET A 516 11.41 -29.82 19.62
CA MET A 516 11.69 -28.38 19.54
C MET A 516 12.74 -28.01 18.47
N ASN A 517 12.89 -28.83 17.42
CA ASN A 517 13.73 -28.45 16.28
C ASN A 517 12.98 -27.46 15.38
N PRO A 518 13.65 -26.41 14.89
CA PRO A 518 13.04 -25.40 14.04
C PRO A 518 12.89 -25.87 12.60
N ARG A 519 11.76 -25.51 11.99
CA ARG A 519 11.48 -25.69 10.56
C ARG A 519 10.89 -24.43 9.96
N ILE A 520 11.54 -23.92 8.91
CA ILE A 520 11.05 -22.77 8.14
C ILE A 520 9.85 -23.23 7.31
N SER A 521 8.78 -22.44 7.34
CA SER A 521 7.50 -22.70 6.68
C SER A 521 7.04 -21.47 5.88
N ASP A 522 5.97 -21.65 5.11
CA ASP A 522 5.26 -20.61 4.35
C ASP A 522 6.07 -19.99 3.20
N PHE A 523 6.28 -20.80 2.15
CA PHE A 523 7.04 -20.41 0.95
C PHE A 523 6.17 -19.71 -0.11
N GLY A 524 4.92 -19.32 0.20
CA GLY A 524 4.01 -18.74 -0.78
C GLY A 524 4.57 -17.49 -1.47
N LEU A 525 5.36 -16.70 -0.76
CA LEU A 525 5.98 -15.47 -1.28
C LEU A 525 7.38 -15.69 -1.87
N ALA A 526 7.92 -16.90 -1.78
CA ALA A 526 9.29 -17.19 -2.19
C ALA A 526 9.51 -17.02 -3.70
N ARG A 527 10.77 -16.83 -4.09
CA ARG A 527 11.19 -16.60 -5.48
C ARG A 527 12.45 -17.38 -5.81
N ILE A 528 12.52 -17.90 -7.04
CA ILE A 528 13.69 -18.59 -7.58
C ILE A 528 14.58 -17.57 -8.28
N PHE A 529 15.88 -17.64 -8.03
CA PHE A 529 16.90 -16.91 -8.78
C PHE A 529 17.62 -17.84 -9.73
N GLY A 530 17.93 -17.32 -10.93
CA GLY A 530 18.93 -17.95 -11.80
C GLY A 530 20.30 -17.94 -11.12
N SER A 531 21.15 -18.92 -11.43
CA SER A 531 22.48 -19.06 -10.81
C SER A 531 23.39 -17.83 -10.96
N ASN A 532 23.09 -16.94 -11.93
CA ASN A 532 23.86 -15.73 -12.23
C ASN A 532 23.24 -14.42 -11.70
N GLU A 533 22.07 -14.46 -11.06
CA GLU A 533 21.40 -13.26 -10.55
C GLU A 533 21.77 -13.02 -9.08
N SER A 534 22.15 -11.78 -8.74
CA SER A 534 22.51 -11.36 -7.38
C SER A 534 21.39 -10.63 -6.65
N HIS A 535 20.50 -9.96 -7.39
CA HIS A 535 19.31 -9.24 -6.93
C HIS A 535 18.24 -9.25 -8.03
N ALA A 536 16.98 -9.01 -7.65
CA ALA A 536 15.87 -8.86 -8.58
C ALA A 536 14.90 -7.78 -8.09
N ASN A 537 14.20 -7.15 -9.03
CA ASN A 537 13.24 -6.08 -8.75
C ASN A 537 11.82 -6.60 -8.89
N THR A 538 10.90 -6.10 -8.08
CA THR A 538 9.48 -6.36 -8.23
C THR A 538 8.65 -5.10 -8.04
N SER A 539 7.65 -4.91 -8.90
CA SER A 539 6.65 -3.85 -8.75
C SER A 539 5.63 -4.15 -7.63
N ARG A 540 5.63 -5.38 -7.08
CA ARG A 540 4.73 -5.82 -6.03
C ARG A 540 5.54 -6.24 -4.79
N VAL A 541 5.70 -5.31 -3.87
CA VAL A 541 6.28 -5.54 -2.54
C VAL A 541 5.25 -6.30 -1.70
N VAL A 542 5.61 -7.50 -1.23
CA VAL A 542 4.79 -8.32 -0.33
C VAL A 542 5.70 -9.05 0.66
N GLY A 543 5.28 -9.09 1.92
CA GLY A 543 6.04 -9.63 3.05
C GLY A 543 5.52 -8.99 4.34
N THR A 544 6.06 -9.41 5.48
CA THR A 544 5.63 -8.86 6.77
C THR A 544 6.38 -7.58 7.13
N HIS A 545 5.63 -6.49 7.33
CA HIS A 545 6.21 -5.22 7.79
C HIS A 545 6.98 -5.41 9.10
N GLY A 546 8.11 -4.71 9.24
CA GLY A 546 9.06 -4.90 10.35
C GLY A 546 10.14 -5.97 10.10
N TYR A 547 9.90 -6.94 9.21
CA TYR A 547 10.92 -7.93 8.79
C TYR A 547 11.48 -7.62 7.40
N MET A 548 10.79 -6.81 6.60
CA MET A 548 11.26 -6.41 5.27
C MET A 548 12.49 -5.52 5.37
N ALA A 549 13.50 -5.84 4.57
CA ALA A 549 14.68 -5.00 4.39
C ALA A 549 14.31 -3.65 3.75
N PRO A 550 15.03 -2.56 4.08
CA PRO A 550 14.72 -1.23 3.58
C PRO A 550 14.69 -1.16 2.05
N GLU A 551 15.71 -1.68 1.37
CA GLU A 551 15.78 -1.67 -0.10
C GLU A 551 14.65 -2.48 -0.77
N TYR A 552 14.14 -3.50 -0.06
CA TYR A 552 13.01 -4.27 -0.53
C TYR A 552 11.69 -3.52 -0.33
N ALA A 553 11.53 -2.88 0.82
CA ALA A 553 10.33 -2.13 1.15
C ALA A 553 10.20 -0.83 0.33
N SER A 554 11.31 -0.14 0.07
CA SER A 554 11.31 1.16 -0.64
C SER A 554 11.34 1.01 -2.15
N GLU A 555 12.16 0.09 -2.67
CA GLU A 555 12.47 0.03 -4.10
C GLU A 555 12.03 -1.30 -4.74
N GLY A 556 11.47 -2.23 -3.97
CA GLY A 556 11.10 -3.55 -4.45
C GLY A 556 12.29 -4.43 -4.84
N GLN A 557 13.51 -4.07 -4.41
CA GLN A 557 14.71 -4.84 -4.69
C GLN A 557 14.87 -5.94 -3.64
N PHE A 558 14.88 -7.21 -4.05
CA PHE A 558 15.09 -8.32 -3.13
C PHE A 558 16.29 -9.17 -3.54
N SER A 559 16.98 -9.69 -2.53
CA SER A 559 18.14 -10.56 -2.68
C SER A 559 18.25 -11.51 -1.48
N ILE A 560 19.29 -12.34 -1.45
CA ILE A 560 19.65 -13.11 -0.26
C ILE A 560 19.88 -12.20 0.97
N LYS A 561 20.30 -10.94 0.77
CA LYS A 561 20.53 -9.97 1.85
C LYS A 561 19.22 -9.45 2.46
N SER A 562 18.11 -9.55 1.74
CA SER A 562 16.78 -9.19 2.26
C SER A 562 16.30 -10.24 3.27
N ASP A 563 16.56 -11.52 2.98
CA ASP A 563 16.32 -12.62 3.94
C ASP A 563 17.28 -12.55 5.14
N VAL A 564 18.55 -12.16 4.94
CA VAL A 564 19.50 -11.95 6.05
C VAL A 564 19.02 -10.84 6.99
N PHE A 565 18.45 -9.76 6.45
CA PHE A 565 17.84 -8.73 7.28
C PHE A 565 16.70 -9.30 8.13
N SER A 566 15.79 -10.07 7.51
CA SER A 566 14.69 -10.74 8.22
C SER A 566 15.20 -11.69 9.31
N PHE A 567 16.29 -12.42 9.04
CA PHE A 567 16.96 -13.29 10.01
C PHE A 567 17.53 -12.49 11.18
N GLY A 568 18.16 -11.33 10.93
CA GLY A 568 18.67 -10.45 11.98
C GLY A 568 17.57 -9.93 12.90
N VAL A 569 16.42 -9.53 12.35
CA VAL A 569 15.24 -9.16 13.14
C VAL A 569 14.80 -10.33 14.02
N LEU A 570 14.61 -11.51 13.42
CA LEU A 570 14.20 -12.72 14.12
C LEU A 570 15.17 -13.10 15.25
N LEU A 571 16.49 -13.01 15.00
CA LEU A 571 17.53 -13.26 15.98
C LEU A 571 17.39 -12.36 17.21
N LEU A 572 17.18 -11.05 16.99
CA LEU A 572 16.99 -10.08 18.07
C LEU A 572 15.68 -10.31 18.84
N GLU A 573 14.61 -10.74 18.16
CA GLU A 573 13.36 -11.15 18.82
C GLU A 573 13.55 -12.39 19.71
N ILE A 574 14.29 -13.39 19.23
CA ILE A 574 14.58 -14.62 19.98
C ILE A 574 15.39 -14.32 21.25
N ILE A 575 16.37 -13.40 21.19
CA ILE A 575 17.18 -13.04 22.35
C ILE A 575 16.38 -12.22 23.36
N SER A 576 15.53 -11.32 22.86
CA SER A 576 14.85 -10.33 23.71
C SER A 576 13.48 -10.75 24.23
N GLY A 577 12.85 -11.74 23.59
CA GLY A 577 11.45 -12.10 23.85
C GLY A 577 10.47 -10.96 23.53
N LYS A 578 10.92 -9.93 22.79
CA LYS A 578 10.15 -8.72 22.46
C LYS A 578 9.80 -8.74 20.98
N ARG A 579 8.53 -8.48 20.66
CA ARG A 579 8.05 -8.40 19.27
C ARG A 579 8.53 -7.10 18.63
N ASN A 580 9.05 -7.16 17.41
CA ASN A 580 9.47 -5.97 16.67
C ASN A 580 8.26 -5.09 16.29
N ASN A 581 7.17 -5.73 15.83
CA ASN A 581 5.92 -5.05 15.52
C ASN A 581 5.16 -4.68 16.81
N GLY A 582 4.88 -3.39 16.99
CA GLY A 582 4.15 -2.86 18.16
C GLY A 582 5.03 -2.61 19.39
N PHE A 583 6.36 -2.53 19.24
CA PHE A 583 7.26 -2.23 20.34
C PHE A 583 7.03 -0.81 20.89
N HIS A 584 6.63 -0.71 22.17
CA HIS A 584 6.33 0.54 22.86
C HIS A 584 6.86 0.55 24.30
N GLN A 585 8.16 0.30 24.51
CA GLN A 585 8.78 0.51 25.81
C GLN A 585 9.49 1.87 25.85
N THR A 586 9.07 2.69 26.83
CA THR A 586 9.69 3.94 27.33
C THR A 586 9.85 5.09 26.34
N GLY A 587 8.90 6.03 26.35
CA GLY A 587 9.10 7.48 26.10
C GLY A 587 9.64 7.95 24.74
N ASN A 588 10.18 7.06 23.92
CA ASN A 588 10.86 7.33 22.68
C ASN A 588 10.35 6.32 21.65
N ARG A 589 9.58 6.82 20.67
CA ARG A 589 8.90 6.03 19.65
C ARG A 589 9.92 5.42 18.66
N GLY A 590 10.54 4.30 19.03
CA GLY A 590 11.41 3.48 18.18
C GLY A 590 10.94 2.03 18.08
N ASN A 591 11.24 1.34 16.98
CA ASN A 591 11.04 -0.11 16.82
C ASN A 591 12.09 -0.90 17.62
N LEU A 592 11.99 -2.24 17.68
CA LEU A 592 12.93 -3.08 18.43
C LEU A 592 14.37 -2.86 17.98
N LEU A 593 14.61 -2.74 16.68
CA LEU A 593 15.95 -2.50 16.13
C LEU A 593 16.56 -1.21 16.67
N GLY A 594 15.75 -0.15 16.78
CA GLY A 594 16.19 1.11 17.34
C GLY A 594 16.52 1.05 18.82
N TYR A 595 15.72 0.30 19.58
CA TYR A 595 15.99 0.03 21.00
C TYR A 595 17.27 -0.78 21.21
N VAL A 596 17.47 -1.83 20.43
CA VAL A 596 18.68 -2.68 20.48
C VAL A 596 19.93 -1.84 20.16
N TRP A 597 19.89 -1.03 19.11
CA TRP A 597 20.99 -0.15 18.74
C TRP A 597 21.34 0.86 19.84
N LEU A 598 20.33 1.43 20.49
CA LEU A 598 20.53 2.34 21.61
C LEU A 598 21.22 1.65 22.80
N LEU A 599 20.78 0.45 23.15
CA LEU A 599 21.43 -0.34 24.21
C LEU A 599 22.86 -0.72 23.84
N TRP A 600 23.09 -1.11 22.58
CA TRP A 600 24.41 -1.48 22.08
C TRP A 600 25.41 -0.32 22.15
N THR A 601 25.04 0.84 21.59
CA THR A 601 25.88 2.05 21.58
C THR A 601 26.14 2.64 22.97
N ARG A 602 25.31 2.31 23.96
CA ARG A 602 25.49 2.72 25.36
C ARG A 602 26.16 1.64 26.23
N GLU A 603 26.62 0.55 25.62
CA GLU A 603 27.21 -0.61 26.31
C GLU A 603 26.24 -1.31 27.31
N ASN A 604 24.94 -1.06 27.18
CA ASN A 604 23.86 -1.61 28.03
C ASN A 604 23.14 -2.81 27.37
N TRP A 605 23.79 -3.54 26.47
CA TRP A 605 23.20 -4.66 25.72
C TRP A 605 22.61 -5.78 26.62
N CYS A 606 23.08 -5.91 27.86
CA CYS A 606 22.52 -6.86 28.83
C CYS A 606 21.02 -6.61 29.12
N GLU A 607 20.54 -5.37 29.03
CA GLU A 607 19.12 -5.02 29.24
C GLU A 607 18.19 -5.55 28.14
N LEU A 608 18.75 -6.02 27.01
CA LEU A 608 17.99 -6.63 25.94
C LEU A 608 17.54 -8.05 26.28
N ILE A 609 18.34 -8.76 27.09
CA ILE A 609 18.24 -10.20 27.29
C ILE A 609 16.93 -10.55 27.99
N ASP A 610 16.16 -11.47 27.40
CA ASP A 610 14.92 -11.97 27.99
C ASP A 610 15.20 -12.61 29.35
N PRO A 611 14.54 -12.16 30.44
CA PRO A 611 14.68 -12.77 31.77
C PRO A 611 14.40 -14.28 31.79
N CYS A 612 13.60 -14.81 30.86
CA CYS A 612 13.28 -16.24 30.76
C CYS A 612 14.48 -17.10 30.33
N LEU A 613 15.58 -16.49 29.88
CA LEU A 613 16.78 -17.21 29.45
C LEU A 613 17.59 -17.80 30.62
N ASP A 614 17.39 -17.28 31.84
CA ASP A 614 18.05 -17.72 33.08
C ASP A 614 19.57 -17.87 32.93
N VAL A 615 20.21 -16.82 32.40
CA VAL A 615 21.65 -16.78 32.14
C VAL A 615 22.37 -15.88 33.15
N LYS A 616 23.60 -16.25 33.50
CA LYS A 616 24.48 -15.38 34.30
C LYS A 616 25.04 -14.26 33.43
N HIS A 617 25.03 -13.04 33.94
CA HIS A 617 25.58 -11.86 33.24
C HIS A 617 26.99 -11.51 33.74
N PRO A 618 27.89 -11.02 32.87
CA PRO A 618 27.72 -10.86 31.42
C PRO A 618 27.90 -12.21 30.67
N ASN A 619 27.04 -12.48 29.70
CA ASN A 619 27.16 -13.64 28.82
C ASN A 619 27.72 -13.20 27.46
N MET A 620 29.00 -13.48 27.23
CA MET A 620 29.72 -13.05 26.01
C MET A 620 29.24 -13.75 24.75
N GLU A 621 28.67 -14.95 24.88
CA GLU A 621 28.06 -15.65 23.75
C GLU A 621 26.79 -14.91 23.30
N ILE A 622 25.92 -14.51 24.23
CA ILE A 622 24.72 -13.72 23.89
C ILE A 622 25.12 -12.36 23.30
N MET A 623 26.15 -11.71 23.84
CA MET A 623 26.68 -10.46 23.27
C MET A 623 27.09 -10.64 21.79
N ARG A 624 27.79 -11.74 21.47
CA ARG A 624 28.15 -12.09 20.08
C ARG A 624 26.91 -12.27 19.21
N PHE A 625 25.86 -12.92 19.71
CA PHE A 625 24.62 -13.11 18.97
C PHE A 625 23.88 -11.77 18.73
N ILE A 626 23.89 -10.86 19.71
CA ILE A 626 23.34 -9.50 19.54
C ILE A 626 24.14 -8.73 18.49
N ASN A 627 25.47 -8.78 18.54
CA ASN A 627 26.35 -8.14 17.56
C ASN A 627 26.03 -8.62 16.14
N VAL A 628 26.02 -9.94 15.91
CA VAL A 628 25.70 -10.50 14.59
C VAL A 628 24.27 -10.14 14.17
N GLY A 629 23.30 -10.13 15.09
CA GLY A 629 21.95 -9.65 14.82
C GLY A 629 21.92 -8.23 14.29
N LEU A 630 22.69 -7.32 14.91
CA LEU A 630 22.87 -5.94 14.44
C LEU A 630 23.57 -5.87 13.09
N MET A 631 24.61 -6.67 12.85
CA MET A 631 25.26 -6.74 11.53
C MET A 631 24.29 -7.18 10.42
N CYS A 632 23.37 -8.10 10.73
CA CYS A 632 22.36 -8.57 9.79
C CYS A 632 21.30 -7.51 9.45
N VAL A 633 21.00 -6.56 10.35
CA VAL A 633 19.96 -5.53 10.16
C VAL A 633 20.51 -4.14 9.75
N GLN A 634 21.76 -4.06 9.33
CA GLN A 634 22.36 -2.81 8.84
C GLN A 634 21.59 -2.23 7.66
N ASP A 635 21.56 -0.90 7.55
CA ASP A 635 20.76 -0.18 6.55
C ASP A 635 21.15 -0.58 5.12
N ASP A 636 22.44 -0.53 4.78
CA ASP A 636 22.94 -0.95 3.47
C ASP A 636 23.06 -2.48 3.37
N ALA A 637 22.46 -3.06 2.33
CA ALA A 637 22.52 -4.48 2.03
C ALA A 637 23.94 -5.00 1.78
N VAL A 638 24.88 -4.16 1.32
CA VAL A 638 26.27 -4.56 1.08
C VAL A 638 27.01 -4.86 2.38
N ASP A 639 26.68 -4.13 3.45
CA ASP A 639 27.32 -4.23 4.76
C ASP A 639 26.88 -5.46 5.54
N ARG A 640 25.67 -5.98 5.24
CA ARG A 640 25.15 -7.20 5.89
C ARG A 640 26.01 -8.41 5.53
N PRO A 641 26.31 -9.33 6.45
CA PRO A 641 27.00 -10.57 6.10
C PRO A 641 26.14 -11.43 5.15
N THR A 642 26.73 -12.42 4.47
CA THR A 642 25.91 -13.52 3.93
C THR A 642 25.45 -14.42 5.08
N ILE A 643 24.43 -15.25 4.88
CA ILE A 643 24.01 -16.18 5.95
C ILE A 643 25.13 -17.17 6.33
N SER A 644 25.98 -17.55 5.37
CA SER A 644 27.17 -18.39 5.61
C SER A 644 28.19 -17.68 6.52
N ASP A 645 28.40 -16.38 6.31
CA ASP A 645 29.32 -15.58 7.12
C ASP A 645 28.70 -15.34 8.51
N ALA A 646 27.40 -15.05 8.59
CA ALA A 646 26.68 -14.91 9.85
C ALA A 646 26.77 -16.17 10.71
N ILE A 647 26.59 -17.36 10.13
CA ILE A 647 26.81 -18.64 10.83
C ILE A 647 28.25 -18.74 11.33
N SER A 648 29.23 -18.41 10.49
CA SER A 648 30.64 -18.48 10.88
C SER A 648 30.95 -17.53 12.06
N LEU A 649 30.39 -16.31 12.05
CA LEU A 649 30.53 -15.33 13.12
C LEU A 649 29.81 -15.76 14.41
N LEU A 650 28.65 -16.42 14.32
CA LEU A 650 27.93 -16.94 15.48
C LEU A 650 28.65 -18.14 16.12
N MET A 651 29.17 -19.06 15.31
CA MET A 651 29.71 -20.34 15.78
C MET A 651 31.20 -20.31 16.15
N ASN A 652 31.97 -19.35 15.63
CA ASN A 652 33.41 -19.30 15.89
C ASN A 652 33.77 -18.28 16.97
N GLU A 653 33.86 -18.76 18.22
CA GLU A 653 34.20 -17.95 19.40
C GLU A 653 35.57 -17.24 19.29
N SER A 654 36.49 -17.73 18.46
CA SER A 654 37.82 -17.15 18.27
C SER A 654 37.88 -16.01 17.26
N THR A 655 36.83 -15.81 16.46
CA THR A 655 36.77 -14.75 15.45
C THR A 655 36.47 -13.40 16.11
N SER A 656 37.30 -12.39 15.81
CA SER A 656 37.01 -11.00 16.17
C SER A 656 35.78 -10.51 15.42
N LEU A 657 34.81 -9.95 16.15
CA LEU A 657 33.61 -9.37 15.55
C LEU A 657 33.90 -7.91 15.16
N PRO A 658 33.56 -7.47 13.94
CA PRO A 658 33.55 -6.06 13.61
C PRO A 658 32.44 -5.35 14.39
N ASP A 659 32.59 -4.05 14.62
CA ASP A 659 31.51 -3.25 15.18
C ASP A 659 30.39 -3.11 14.13
N PRO A 660 29.13 -3.42 14.50
CA PRO A 660 28.01 -3.25 13.59
C PRO A 660 27.80 -1.76 13.29
N LYS A 661 27.40 -1.45 12.06
CA LYS A 661 26.90 -0.13 11.67
C LYS A 661 25.43 0.03 12.05
N LYS A 662 24.95 1.26 11.94
CA LYS A 662 23.58 1.65 12.29
C LYS A 662 22.54 0.80 11.52
N PRO A 663 21.51 0.25 12.19
CA PRO A 663 20.46 -0.49 11.54
C PRO A 663 19.49 0.41 10.78
N ALA A 664 18.79 -0.18 9.82
CA ALA A 664 17.69 0.46 9.13
C ALA A 664 16.60 0.94 10.12
N TYR A 665 15.83 1.95 9.74
CA TYR A 665 14.69 2.47 10.52
C TYR A 665 15.01 3.07 11.90
N PHE A 666 16.29 3.37 12.20
CA PHE A 666 16.67 4.10 13.41
C PHE A 666 16.43 5.62 13.28
N ARG A 667 15.49 6.15 14.06
CA ARG A 667 15.23 7.60 14.18
C ARG A 667 15.91 8.16 15.44
N ASN A 668 17.03 8.86 15.28
CA ASN A 668 17.55 9.73 16.34
C ASN A 668 16.74 11.05 16.30
N LYS A 669 16.04 11.39 17.39
CA LYS A 669 15.75 12.80 17.67
C LYS A 669 16.99 13.35 18.37
N GLY A 670 17.92 13.95 17.63
CA GLY A 670 19.09 14.57 18.28
C GLY A 670 20.31 14.92 17.45
N GLU A 671 20.39 14.62 16.16
CA GLU A 671 21.52 15.05 15.32
C GLU A 671 20.99 15.86 14.14
N ASP A 672 21.05 17.19 14.30
CA ASP A 672 21.15 18.11 13.17
C ASP A 672 22.44 17.79 12.42
N PRO A 673 22.42 17.54 11.10
CA PRO A 673 23.65 17.44 10.33
C PRO A 673 24.20 18.85 10.09
N LYS A 674 24.92 19.38 11.09
CA LYS A 674 25.83 20.50 10.89
C LYS A 674 27.14 20.24 11.61
N LEU A 675 28.21 20.31 10.82
CA LEU A 675 29.63 20.42 11.17
C LEU A 675 30.37 19.10 11.38
N GLU A 676 30.78 18.47 10.28
CA GLU A 676 32.16 17.97 10.21
C GLU A 676 32.96 18.84 9.24
N GLU A 677 34.16 19.16 9.69
CA GLU A 677 34.98 20.31 9.32
C GLU A 677 35.57 20.25 7.92
N GLN A 678 35.53 21.39 7.23
CA GLN A 678 36.43 21.69 6.13
C GLN A 678 37.88 21.70 6.66
N TYR A 679 38.66 20.70 6.27
CA TYR A 679 40.12 20.80 6.29
C TYR A 679 40.54 21.89 5.28
N SER A 680 40.88 23.07 5.80
CA SER A 680 41.55 24.13 5.05
C SER A 680 43.02 23.76 4.80
N VAL A 681 43.38 23.56 3.54
CA VAL A 681 44.76 23.55 3.05
C VAL A 681 45.04 24.92 2.42
N ASN A 682 45.75 25.77 3.17
CA ASN A 682 46.89 26.61 2.73
C ASN A 682 46.98 27.92 3.51
N GLN A 683 47.92 27.98 4.45
CA GLN A 683 48.79 29.15 4.61
C GLN A 683 50.09 28.70 5.34
N MET A 684 51.16 28.49 4.56
CA MET A 684 52.54 28.67 5.02
C MET A 684 53.13 29.77 4.14
N VAL A 685 53.34 30.97 4.69
CA VAL A 685 54.46 31.89 4.38
C VAL A 685 54.58 32.88 5.56
N ASP A 686 55.55 32.65 6.45
CA ASP A 686 56.56 33.63 6.93
C ASP A 686 57.26 33.13 8.21
N SER A 687 58.27 32.28 8.02
CA SER A 687 59.63 32.34 8.61
C SER A 687 60.41 31.08 8.25
#